data_AF-A0A5P9PQX3-F1
#
_entry.id   AF-A0A5P9PQX3-F1
#
_cell.length_a   1.000
_cell.length_b   1.000
_cell.length_c   1.000
_cell.angle_alpha   90.00
_cell.angle_beta   90.00
_cell.angle_gamma   90.00
#
_symmetry.space_group_name_H-M   'P 1'
#
loop_
_entity.id
_entity.type
_entity.pdbx_description
1 polymer ?
#
loop_
_entity_poly.entity_id
_entity_poly.type
_entity_poly.pdbx_seq_one_letter_code
_entity_poly.pdbx_strand_id
1 'polypeptide(L)'
;MSSVPSRSRHGRRFPALLAAICLAAGVPVLASVPAHAAPDVALTPPMGFNNKFVTGCGSGLNEETILGIADTMVGTGLRDAGYQFVNIDDCWALPQRNADGELVPDPVRFPRGVKALADDLHARGLKFGLYGGAGTKTCATPGIPGSHGHEEQDAKLFAAWGVDYLKYDNCNNQGLDAKQRYSAMADALRATGRPIVFAICEWGITKPWNWATGIGHSWRTMIDMNDSWSRLLTVLKQNMGLAGHAGPGGWNDPDLLMAGNGGMSATEYRSQFTLWATMAAPLLISTDLRKAGSQTLDLLRNPDVIAVNQDPLGIQGAPIRSQDGTHVFVKPLANGDRAVVLFNETDTARRISTSATEAGLPQATGYRLRDVWTHQDAHTAGTISATVPPHATRMYRVGADRHWYKYQPATDAATDPDSAYPGALPVLAPGTTTTITTTLTNSGTLPAGAVKANLGTPDQWPVRAASTATTPVLAGGKQFGTQWEVSVPAGTAPGTYALTGNYTYSVPHKPKPVTISHTLEVTIAATPAEGTSFLSDANWVRASNGWGPVEKDRANGEQFAGDGEPITLGGIAYAKGLGTHAPASIEYFTGGNCTSISALAGLHDGKPGTVAFRLWTDGTLAYDSGVRTAADPPLPIAADVTSAHFVRLEVTDGGDGTSDDHADWANPTITCE
;
A
#
# COMPACT_ATOMS: atom_id res chain seq x y z
N MET A 1 65.39 -38.84 -22.59
CA MET A 1 66.02 -37.54 -22.27
C MET A 1 65.39 -37.07 -20.96
N SER A 2 65.78 -37.64 -19.81
CA SER A 2 66.98 -37.33 -19.02
C SER A 2 66.99 -35.84 -18.63
N SER A 3 66.96 -35.41 -17.37
CA SER A 3 67.41 -36.03 -16.11
C SER A 3 66.99 -35.17 -14.91
N VAL A 4 66.58 -35.81 -13.82
CA VAL A 4 66.65 -35.33 -12.42
C VAL A 4 68.08 -35.64 -11.91
N PRO A 5 68.74 -34.85 -11.03
CA PRO A 5 68.73 -35.19 -9.60
C PRO A 5 69.07 -34.09 -8.53
N SER A 6 68.46 -34.33 -7.35
CA SER A 6 69.05 -34.37 -6.00
C SER A 6 69.18 -33.14 -5.07
N ARG A 7 68.94 -33.48 -3.80
CA ARG A 7 69.00 -32.72 -2.53
C ARG A 7 70.45 -32.58 -2.02
N SER A 8 70.74 -31.56 -1.20
CA SER A 8 70.88 -31.69 0.28
C SER A 8 71.53 -30.48 1.00
N ARG A 9 70.90 -30.13 2.14
CA ARG A 9 71.38 -29.70 3.49
C ARG A 9 72.47 -28.63 3.71
N HIS A 10 72.26 -27.93 4.85
CA HIS A 10 73.13 -27.13 5.75
C HIS A 10 72.73 -25.63 5.72
N GLY A 11 72.45 -24.89 6.79
CA GLY A 11 72.44 -25.08 8.24
C GLY A 11 72.48 -23.69 8.91
N ARG A 12 71.66 -23.47 9.96
CA ARG A 12 71.91 -22.59 11.13
C ARG A 12 72.18 -21.07 10.93
N ARG A 13 71.25 -20.23 11.45
CA ARG A 13 71.34 -19.42 12.71
C ARG A 13 70.53 -18.12 12.62
N PHE A 14 69.67 -17.92 13.61
CA PHE A 14 69.09 -16.62 14.00
C PHE A 14 70.19 -15.66 14.48
N PRO A 15 69.96 -14.35 14.29
CA PRO A 15 70.19 -13.42 15.38
C PRO A 15 68.93 -12.57 15.65
N ALA A 16 68.58 -12.51 16.94
CA ALA A 16 67.72 -11.48 17.50
C ALA A 16 68.46 -10.14 17.47
N LEU A 17 67.79 -9.09 17.01
CA LEU A 17 68.26 -7.72 17.20
C LEU A 17 67.29 -6.99 18.13
N LEU A 18 67.79 -6.65 19.33
CA LEU A 18 67.19 -5.66 20.22
C LEU A 18 67.21 -4.30 19.52
N ALA A 19 66.06 -3.62 19.48
CA ALA A 19 65.99 -2.18 19.21
C ALA A 19 65.48 -1.47 20.46
N ALA A 20 66.30 -0.54 20.93
CA ALA A 20 66.13 0.22 22.15
C ALA A 20 64.98 1.24 22.06
N ILE A 21 64.32 1.42 23.20
CA ILE A 21 63.25 2.38 23.45
C ILE A 21 63.85 3.79 23.54
N CYS A 22 63.44 4.70 22.65
CA CYS A 22 63.58 6.14 22.83
C CYS A 22 62.21 6.73 23.20
N LEU A 23 62.05 7.14 24.46
CA LEU A 23 60.92 7.99 24.87
C LEU A 23 61.13 9.40 24.31
N ALA A 24 60.38 9.76 23.27
CA ALA A 24 60.11 11.15 22.94
C ALA A 24 58.74 11.50 23.52
N ALA A 25 58.71 12.43 24.48
CA ALA A 25 57.50 13.00 25.03
C ALA A 25 56.79 13.86 23.95
N GLY A 26 55.91 13.23 23.17
CA GLY A 26 55.00 13.91 22.27
C GLY A 26 53.80 14.44 23.04
N VAL A 27 53.61 15.75 23.04
CA VAL A 27 52.37 16.40 23.47
C VAL A 27 51.23 15.83 22.61
N PRO A 28 50.11 15.36 23.19
CA PRO A 28 49.01 14.86 22.39
C PRO A 28 48.38 16.03 21.66
N VAL A 29 48.52 16.06 20.33
CA VAL A 29 47.60 16.82 19.48
C VAL A 29 46.26 16.12 19.62
N LEU A 30 45.38 16.67 20.46
CA LEU A 30 43.97 16.34 20.46
C LEU A 30 43.44 16.65 19.06
N ALA A 31 43.30 15.63 18.23
CA ALA A 31 42.49 15.72 17.04
C ALA A 31 41.09 16.12 17.49
N SER A 32 40.67 17.33 17.15
CA SER A 32 39.30 17.79 17.33
C SER A 32 38.38 16.83 16.56
N VAL A 33 37.69 15.97 17.29
CA VAL A 33 36.52 15.25 16.78
C VAL A 33 35.56 16.32 16.24
N PRO A 34 35.04 16.22 15.01
CA PRO A 34 34.05 17.17 14.56
C PRO A 34 32.87 17.12 15.53
N ALA A 35 32.59 18.25 16.17
CA ALA A 35 31.43 18.40 17.02
C ALA A 35 30.17 18.36 16.15
N HIS A 36 29.16 17.60 16.63
CA HIS A 36 27.78 17.48 16.16
C HIS A 36 27.48 16.46 15.05
N ALA A 37 27.74 15.18 15.33
CA ALA A 37 26.83 14.14 14.84
C ALA A 37 25.49 14.29 15.58
N ALA A 38 24.36 14.21 14.87
CA ALA A 38 23.04 14.16 15.49
C ALA A 38 22.98 12.99 16.50
N PRO A 39 22.22 13.10 17.61
CA PRO A 39 21.97 11.94 18.47
C PRO A 39 21.34 10.81 17.65
N ASP A 40 21.72 9.56 17.94
CA ASP A 40 21.24 8.33 17.28
C ASP A 40 19.72 8.12 17.51
N VAL A 41 18.87 8.92 16.84
CA VAL A 41 17.41 8.75 16.83
C VAL A 41 16.94 8.23 15.47
N ALA A 42 15.80 7.53 15.46
CA ALA A 42 15.22 6.92 14.26
C ALA A 42 16.17 5.97 13.50
N LEU A 43 16.97 5.17 14.24
CA LEU A 43 17.77 4.08 13.66
C LEU A 43 16.93 2.97 13.01
N THR A 44 15.65 2.91 13.37
CA THR A 44 14.58 2.21 12.68
C THR A 44 13.47 3.22 12.35
N PRO A 45 12.56 2.91 11.40
CA PRO A 45 11.49 3.83 11.03
C PRO A 45 10.63 4.20 12.25
N PRO A 46 10.29 5.49 12.47
CA PRO A 46 9.43 5.89 13.58
C PRO A 46 8.06 5.20 13.54
N MET A 47 7.55 4.79 14.70
CA MET A 47 6.22 4.21 14.85
C MET A 47 5.40 5.02 15.86
N GLY A 48 4.15 5.33 15.54
CA GLY A 48 3.33 6.15 16.42
C GLY A 48 1.94 6.46 15.87
N PHE A 49 1.41 7.59 16.29
CA PHE A 49 0.10 8.11 15.95
C PHE A 49 0.22 9.56 15.47
N ASN A 50 -0.64 9.98 14.55
CA ASN A 50 -0.85 11.37 14.15
C ASN A 50 -2.37 11.65 14.02
N ASN A 51 -2.85 12.80 14.50
CA ASN A 51 -4.28 13.12 14.55
C ASN A 51 -4.87 13.72 13.25
N LYS A 52 -4.11 13.90 12.16
CA LYS A 52 -4.53 14.62 10.94
C LYS A 52 -5.87 14.13 10.39
N PHE A 53 -6.03 12.82 10.17
CA PHE A 53 -7.28 12.24 9.66
C PHE A 53 -8.28 11.85 10.77
N VAL A 54 -7.94 12.12 12.04
CA VAL A 54 -8.83 11.87 13.19
C VAL A 54 -9.62 13.11 13.56
N THR A 55 -8.91 14.21 13.80
CA THR A 55 -9.51 15.47 14.25
C THR A 55 -9.33 16.59 13.23
N GLY A 56 -8.29 16.52 12.41
CA GLY A 56 -7.79 17.66 11.64
C GLY A 56 -7.70 18.91 12.54
N CYS A 57 -8.18 20.04 12.02
CA CYS A 57 -8.33 21.30 12.75
C CYS A 57 -9.70 21.46 13.44
N GLY A 58 -10.54 20.43 13.45
CA GLY A 58 -11.87 20.46 14.05
C GLY A 58 -11.85 20.63 15.57
N SER A 59 -13.02 20.83 16.17
CA SER A 59 -13.17 20.99 17.63
C SER A 59 -12.69 19.79 18.45
N GLY A 60 -12.58 18.61 17.83
CA GLY A 60 -12.03 17.40 18.44
C GLY A 60 -10.53 17.45 18.72
N LEU A 61 -9.77 18.39 18.14
CA LEU A 61 -8.36 18.58 18.50
C LEU A 61 -8.25 19.32 19.84
N ASN A 62 -8.06 18.56 20.92
CA ASN A 62 -7.88 19.07 22.27
C ASN A 62 -7.12 18.06 23.15
N GLU A 63 -6.64 18.53 24.29
CA GLU A 63 -5.85 17.77 25.26
C GLU A 63 -6.51 16.45 25.69
N GLU A 64 -7.80 16.47 26.02
CA GLU A 64 -8.55 15.29 26.44
C GLU A 64 -8.58 14.21 25.36
N THR A 65 -8.83 14.62 24.11
CA THR A 65 -8.84 13.68 22.97
C THR A 65 -7.48 13.04 22.76
N ILE A 66 -6.39 13.81 22.81
CA ILE A 66 -5.03 13.27 22.63
C ILE A 66 -4.67 12.31 23.78
N LEU A 67 -5.01 12.65 25.03
CA LEU A 67 -4.79 11.77 26.17
C LEU A 67 -5.62 10.49 26.09
N GLY A 68 -6.88 10.56 25.66
CA GLY A 68 -7.72 9.38 25.46
C GLY A 68 -7.18 8.43 24.37
N ILE A 69 -6.58 8.99 23.32
CA ILE A 69 -5.88 8.18 22.29
C ILE A 69 -4.63 7.54 22.89
N ALA A 70 -3.83 8.29 23.65
CA ALA A 70 -2.64 7.78 24.32
C ALA A 70 -2.97 6.64 25.31
N ASP A 71 -4.02 6.81 26.12
CA ASP A 71 -4.52 5.78 27.02
C ASP A 71 -4.99 4.54 26.26
N THR A 72 -5.61 4.72 25.09
CA THR A 72 -5.99 3.60 24.21
C THR A 72 -4.77 2.89 23.64
N MET A 73 -3.74 3.62 23.19
CA MET A 73 -2.49 3.02 22.71
C MET A 73 -1.81 2.16 23.79
N VAL A 74 -1.82 2.62 25.04
CA VAL A 74 -1.29 1.84 26.17
C VAL A 74 -2.19 0.66 26.49
N GLY A 75 -3.49 0.87 26.70
CA GLY A 75 -4.45 -0.14 27.12
C GLY A 75 -4.66 -1.26 26.09
N THR A 76 -4.41 -0.98 24.81
CA THR A 76 -4.47 -1.98 23.73
C THR A 76 -3.09 -2.59 23.41
N GLY A 77 -2.02 -2.18 24.08
CA GLY A 77 -0.67 -2.72 23.82
C GLY A 77 -0.03 -2.26 22.51
N LEU A 78 -0.58 -1.26 21.83
CA LEU A 78 0.08 -0.64 20.66
C LEU A 78 1.42 0.01 21.05
N ARG A 79 1.50 0.65 22.22
CA ARG A 79 2.78 1.16 22.74
C ARG A 79 3.83 0.05 22.80
N ASP A 80 3.46 -1.10 23.35
CA ASP A 80 4.36 -2.23 23.56
C ASP A 80 4.72 -2.94 22.24
N ALA A 81 3.86 -2.83 21.22
CA ALA A 81 4.16 -3.23 19.85
C ALA A 81 5.14 -2.28 19.13
N GLY A 82 5.45 -1.13 19.71
CA GLY A 82 6.45 -0.18 19.20
C GLY A 82 5.91 1.21 18.85
N TYR A 83 4.60 1.43 18.88
CA TYR A 83 4.00 2.74 18.57
C TYR A 83 4.22 3.72 19.73
N GLN A 84 5.33 4.45 19.68
CA GLN A 84 5.79 5.29 20.79
C GLN A 84 5.43 6.77 20.64
N PHE A 85 5.33 7.28 19.42
CA PHE A 85 5.08 8.71 19.19
C PHE A 85 3.59 9.04 19.19
N VAL A 86 3.19 10.10 19.87
CA VAL A 86 1.86 10.72 19.77
C VAL A 86 2.04 12.11 19.20
N ASN A 87 1.83 12.23 17.88
CA ASN A 87 2.08 13.44 17.12
C ASN A 87 0.80 14.27 16.98
N ILE A 88 0.88 15.55 17.33
CA ILE A 88 -0.16 16.53 17.04
C ILE A 88 0.22 17.28 15.76
N ASP A 89 -0.69 17.26 14.79
CA ASP A 89 -0.61 17.94 13.51
C ASP A 89 -1.02 19.42 13.63
N ASP A 90 -1.38 20.08 12.53
CA ASP A 90 -1.69 21.52 12.49
C ASP A 90 -2.78 21.98 13.50
N CYS A 91 -2.92 23.30 13.67
CA CYS A 91 -3.97 23.96 14.46
C CYS A 91 -3.91 23.78 15.98
N TRP A 92 -2.75 23.44 16.53
CA TRP A 92 -2.56 23.31 18.00
C TRP A 92 -2.28 24.65 18.73
N ALA A 93 -1.89 25.68 17.99
CA ALA A 93 -1.49 27.00 18.52
C ALA A 93 -2.46 28.12 18.09
N LEU A 94 -2.35 29.27 18.74
CA LEU A 94 -2.99 30.51 18.31
C LEU A 94 -2.44 30.97 16.95
N PRO A 95 -3.24 31.70 16.14
CA PRO A 95 -2.80 32.20 14.84
C PRO A 95 -1.78 33.35 14.93
N GLN A 96 -1.42 33.81 16.13
CA GLN A 96 -0.44 34.87 16.35
C GLN A 96 0.56 34.45 17.42
N ARG A 97 1.81 34.89 17.26
CA ARG A 97 2.84 34.81 18.29
C ARG A 97 2.53 35.78 19.42
N ASN A 98 3.04 35.52 20.63
CA ASN A 98 2.96 36.48 21.73
C ASN A 98 3.90 37.69 21.50
N ALA A 99 3.94 38.62 22.47
CA ALA A 99 4.79 39.80 22.41
C ALA A 99 6.30 39.49 22.37
N ASP A 100 6.71 38.33 22.87
CA ASP A 100 8.09 37.83 22.85
C ASP A 100 8.43 37.10 21.53
N GLY A 101 7.48 37.00 20.60
CA GLY A 101 7.64 36.30 19.33
C GLY A 101 7.50 34.78 19.44
N GLU A 102 7.02 34.25 20.55
CA GLU A 102 6.88 32.80 20.77
C GLU A 102 5.54 32.27 20.26
N LEU A 103 5.55 30.99 19.86
CA LEU A 103 4.32 30.24 19.59
C LEU A 103 3.53 30.04 20.88
N VAL A 104 2.21 30.22 20.82
CA VAL A 104 1.32 30.09 21.97
C VAL A 104 0.36 28.93 21.74
N PRO A 105 0.43 27.83 22.52
CA PRO A 105 -0.60 26.79 22.49
C PRO A 105 -2.01 27.40 22.65
N ASP A 106 -2.98 26.93 21.87
CA ASP A 106 -4.34 27.40 21.99
C ASP A 106 -4.88 27.06 23.40
N PRO A 107 -5.20 28.05 24.25
CA PRO A 107 -5.60 27.82 25.64
C PRO A 107 -6.97 27.17 25.79
N VAL A 108 -7.79 27.15 24.73
CA VAL A 108 -9.07 26.41 24.70
C VAL A 108 -8.82 24.94 24.42
N ARG A 109 -7.91 24.63 23.49
CA ARG A 109 -7.59 23.24 23.11
C ARG A 109 -6.66 22.57 24.12
N PHE A 110 -5.69 23.32 24.64
CA PHE A 110 -4.63 22.87 25.54
C PHE A 110 -4.56 23.81 26.75
N PRO A 111 -5.53 23.77 27.67
CA PRO A 111 -5.62 24.70 28.80
C PRO A 111 -4.44 24.62 29.77
N ARG A 112 -3.74 23.48 29.81
CA ARG A 112 -2.50 23.31 30.60
C ARG A 112 -1.22 23.53 29.77
N GLY A 113 -1.36 23.86 28.50
CA GLY A 113 -0.28 23.99 27.52
C GLY A 113 0.29 22.64 27.06
N VAL A 114 0.97 22.66 25.91
CA VAL A 114 1.52 21.44 25.30
C VAL A 114 2.66 20.80 26.11
N LYS A 115 3.33 21.55 26.99
CA LYS A 115 4.32 20.97 27.91
C LYS A 115 3.66 19.99 28.89
N ALA A 116 2.55 20.38 29.51
CA ALA A 116 1.85 19.50 30.44
C ALA A 116 1.36 18.22 29.74
N LEU A 117 0.89 18.36 28.49
CA LEU A 117 0.54 17.23 27.65
C LEU A 117 1.76 16.34 27.35
N ALA A 118 2.92 16.91 27.03
CA ALA A 118 4.15 16.15 26.83
C ALA A 118 4.55 15.37 28.08
N ASP A 119 4.52 16.02 29.26
CA ASP A 119 4.82 15.40 30.55
C ASP A 119 3.85 14.22 30.82
N ASP A 120 2.55 14.38 30.53
CA ASP A 120 1.53 13.32 30.67
C ASP A 120 1.78 12.14 29.71
N LEU A 121 2.22 12.40 28.47
CA LEU A 121 2.58 11.37 27.50
C LEU A 121 3.86 10.63 27.91
N HIS A 122 4.88 11.35 28.38
CA HIS A 122 6.12 10.76 28.89
C HIS A 122 5.87 9.86 30.10
N ALA A 123 4.97 10.27 31.01
CA ALA A 123 4.57 9.45 32.15
C ALA A 123 3.91 8.11 31.75
N ARG A 124 3.39 8.02 30.52
CA ARG A 124 2.82 6.78 29.93
C ARG A 124 3.85 5.95 29.16
N GLY A 125 5.11 6.38 29.12
CA GLY A 125 6.15 5.76 28.31
C GLY A 125 5.99 6.01 26.81
N LEU A 126 5.22 7.05 26.44
CA LEU A 126 5.08 7.53 25.07
C LEU A 126 6.00 8.73 24.86
N LYS A 127 6.13 9.16 23.61
CA LYS A 127 6.89 10.31 23.14
C LYS A 127 5.95 11.33 22.52
N PHE A 128 6.25 12.60 22.67
CA PHE A 128 5.41 13.69 22.19
C PHE A 128 5.91 14.24 20.86
N GLY A 129 5.03 14.32 19.87
CA GLY A 129 5.34 14.98 18.60
C GLY A 129 4.50 16.22 18.35
N LEU A 130 5.10 17.19 17.68
CA LEU A 130 4.48 18.44 17.32
C LEU A 130 4.65 18.72 15.82
N TYR A 131 3.90 19.72 15.34
CA TYR A 131 3.89 20.15 13.96
C TYR A 131 4.28 21.62 13.84
N GLY A 132 5.11 21.93 12.85
CA GLY A 132 5.46 23.28 12.43
C GLY A 132 5.59 23.36 10.91
N GLY A 133 6.04 24.52 10.40
CA GLY A 133 6.19 24.73 8.96
C GLY A 133 7.42 25.55 8.59
N ALA A 134 8.11 25.15 7.53
CA ALA A 134 9.23 25.82 6.89
C ALA A 134 8.78 27.02 6.04
N GLY A 135 7.84 27.81 6.54
CA GLY A 135 7.26 28.97 5.89
C GLY A 135 6.76 29.98 6.93
N THR A 136 6.04 31.01 6.48
CA THR A 136 5.51 32.06 7.38
C THR A 136 4.26 31.63 8.15
N LYS A 137 3.52 30.66 7.60
CA LYS A 137 2.29 30.09 8.13
C LYS A 137 2.20 28.60 7.81
N THR A 138 1.54 27.83 8.66
CA THR A 138 1.19 26.44 8.36
C THR A 138 0.08 26.33 7.31
N CYS A 139 -0.29 25.11 6.93
CA CYS A 139 -1.17 24.87 5.79
C CYS A 139 -2.65 25.19 6.05
N ALA A 140 -3.12 25.09 7.28
CA ALA A 140 -4.49 25.44 7.62
C ALA A 140 -4.76 26.94 7.41
N THR A 141 -6.04 27.30 7.25
CA THR A 141 -6.49 28.70 7.15
C THR A 141 -7.30 29.05 8.40
N PRO A 142 -6.91 30.07 9.20
CA PRO A 142 -5.83 31.03 8.97
C PRO A 142 -4.40 30.54 9.29
N GLY A 143 -4.26 29.33 9.84
CA GLY A 143 -2.96 28.69 10.12
C GLY A 143 -2.22 29.27 11.32
N ILE A 144 -1.41 28.43 11.96
CA ILE A 144 -0.52 28.88 13.04
C ILE A 144 0.73 29.54 12.43
N PRO A 145 1.44 30.42 13.16
CA PRO A 145 2.70 30.98 12.70
C PRO A 145 3.67 29.85 12.31
N GLY A 146 4.23 29.93 11.10
CA GLY A 146 5.33 29.06 10.70
C GLY A 146 6.64 29.54 11.32
N SER A 147 7.69 28.74 11.17
CA SER A 147 8.97 28.95 11.86
C SER A 147 10.04 29.60 10.98
N HIS A 148 9.70 30.02 9.75
CA HIS A 148 10.64 30.75 8.89
C HIS A 148 11.11 32.05 9.57
N GLY A 149 12.43 32.18 9.80
CA GLY A 149 13.03 33.30 10.51
C GLY A 149 12.95 33.22 12.04
N HIS A 150 12.34 32.17 12.59
CA HIS A 150 12.19 31.91 14.02
C HIS A 150 12.73 30.53 14.42
N GLU A 151 13.53 29.87 13.57
CA GLU A 151 13.92 28.48 13.72
C GLU A 151 14.62 28.20 15.06
N GLU A 152 15.58 29.05 15.46
CA GLU A 152 16.26 28.92 16.75
C GLU A 152 15.35 29.12 17.96
N GLN A 153 14.42 30.08 17.87
CA GLN A 153 13.49 30.39 18.95
C GLN A 153 12.49 29.24 19.14
N ASP A 154 11.89 28.79 18.04
CA ASP A 154 10.90 27.72 18.05
C ASP A 154 11.53 26.39 18.44
N ALA A 155 12.74 26.07 17.96
CA ALA A 155 13.44 24.85 18.38
C ALA A 155 13.71 24.82 19.89
N LYS A 156 14.16 25.93 20.49
CA LYS A 156 14.35 26.05 21.95
C LYS A 156 13.03 25.84 22.70
N LEU A 157 11.94 26.39 22.18
CA LEU A 157 10.61 26.25 22.77
C LEU A 157 10.12 24.80 22.71
N PHE A 158 10.25 24.13 21.56
CA PHE A 158 9.94 22.71 21.40
C PHE A 158 10.76 21.84 22.35
N ALA A 159 12.05 22.10 22.49
CA ALA A 159 12.91 21.38 23.42
C ALA A 159 12.50 21.61 24.89
N ALA A 160 12.17 22.85 25.27
CA ALA A 160 11.71 23.19 26.61
C ALA A 160 10.34 22.57 26.96
N TRP A 161 9.47 22.37 25.96
CA TRP A 161 8.20 21.68 26.13
C TRP A 161 8.32 20.15 26.13
N GLY A 162 9.50 19.60 25.84
CA GLY A 162 9.71 18.15 25.83
C GLY A 162 9.26 17.46 24.55
N VAL A 163 9.23 18.16 23.41
CA VAL A 163 8.94 17.56 22.10
C VAL A 163 10.04 16.55 21.73
N ASP A 164 9.66 15.39 21.21
CA ASP A 164 10.53 14.29 20.77
C ASP A 164 10.49 14.08 19.24
N TYR A 165 9.49 14.65 18.57
CA TYR A 165 9.27 14.52 17.13
C TYR A 165 8.73 15.84 16.57
N LEU A 166 9.28 16.32 15.47
CA LEU A 166 8.77 17.47 14.73
C LEU A 166 8.43 17.08 13.30
N LYS A 167 7.15 17.13 12.92
CA LYS A 167 6.71 17.18 11.52
C LYS A 167 6.82 18.62 11.03
N TYR A 168 7.50 18.85 9.90
CA TYR A 168 7.82 20.20 9.44
C TYR A 168 7.40 20.42 7.98
N ASP A 169 6.31 21.17 7.80
CA ASP A 169 5.60 21.35 6.53
C ASP A 169 6.24 22.38 5.59
N ASN A 170 5.69 22.53 4.38
CA ASN A 170 6.25 23.35 3.30
C ASN A 170 5.29 24.45 2.79
N CYS A 171 4.11 24.63 3.39
CA CYS A 171 3.19 25.72 3.06
C CYS A 171 3.81 27.11 3.34
N ASN A 172 3.36 28.12 2.58
CA ASN A 172 3.76 29.53 2.73
C ASN A 172 5.29 29.74 2.76
N ASN A 173 6.04 28.95 1.98
CA ASN A 173 7.51 28.93 1.96
C ASN A 173 8.20 30.12 1.28
N GLN A 174 7.43 31.09 0.79
CA GLN A 174 7.92 32.31 0.13
C GLN A 174 8.78 32.07 -1.14
N GLY A 175 8.69 30.88 -1.74
CA GLY A 175 9.50 30.50 -2.90
C GLY A 175 10.98 30.26 -2.58
N LEU A 176 11.32 30.12 -1.30
CA LEU A 176 12.70 29.92 -0.85
C LEU A 176 13.15 28.46 -1.00
N ASP A 177 14.46 28.26 -1.18
CA ASP A 177 15.07 26.95 -1.35
C ASP A 177 14.73 26.00 -0.19
N ALA A 178 14.26 24.80 -0.53
CA ALA A 178 13.83 23.82 0.45
C ALA A 178 14.99 23.34 1.33
N LYS A 179 16.12 22.97 0.71
CA LYS A 179 17.28 22.44 1.45
C LYS A 179 17.77 23.44 2.48
N GLN A 180 17.86 24.73 2.14
CA GLN A 180 18.25 25.80 3.06
C GLN A 180 17.29 25.93 4.23
N ARG A 181 15.98 26.03 3.97
CA ARG A 181 14.96 26.19 5.02
C ARG A 181 14.91 25.00 5.98
N TYR A 182 14.98 23.77 5.45
CA TYR A 182 15.01 22.56 6.27
C TYR A 182 16.32 22.41 7.04
N SER A 183 17.47 22.82 6.47
CA SER A 183 18.75 22.84 7.18
C SER A 183 18.73 23.78 8.37
N ALA A 184 18.14 24.98 8.22
CA ALA A 184 18.06 25.97 9.30
C ALA A 184 17.33 25.41 10.54
N MET A 185 16.18 24.76 10.34
CA MET A 185 15.47 24.11 11.44
C MET A 185 16.24 22.90 11.99
N ALA A 186 16.87 22.08 11.14
CA ALA A 186 17.68 20.95 11.60
C ALA A 186 18.87 21.40 12.49
N ASP A 187 19.57 22.46 12.11
CA ASP A 187 20.66 23.06 12.88
C ASP A 187 20.14 23.61 14.22
N ALA A 188 19.01 24.33 14.19
CA ALA A 188 18.35 24.85 15.39
C ALA A 188 17.95 23.75 16.38
N LEU A 189 17.34 22.66 15.89
CA LEU A 189 16.99 21.48 16.70
C LEU A 189 18.24 20.85 17.32
N ARG A 190 19.29 20.63 16.54
CA ARG A 190 20.57 20.08 17.03
C ARG A 190 21.19 20.96 18.11
N ALA A 191 21.13 22.29 17.95
CA ALA A 191 21.68 23.24 18.91
C ALA A 191 20.98 23.22 20.28
N THR A 192 19.76 22.67 20.37
CA THR A 192 19.06 22.51 21.66
C THR A 192 19.65 21.43 22.55
N GLY A 193 20.38 20.47 21.97
CA GLY A 193 20.89 19.28 22.66
C GLY A 193 19.82 18.23 23.01
N ARG A 194 18.53 18.48 22.74
CA ARG A 194 17.47 17.49 22.91
C ARG A 194 17.37 16.62 21.64
N PRO A 195 17.35 15.27 21.75
CA PRO A 195 17.10 14.41 20.60
C PRO A 195 15.64 14.56 20.11
N ILE A 196 15.46 15.15 18.93
CA ILE A 196 14.15 15.34 18.30
C ILE A 196 14.19 14.71 16.91
N VAL A 197 13.28 13.76 16.64
CA VAL A 197 13.10 13.18 15.31
C VAL A 197 12.55 14.26 14.39
N PHE A 198 13.30 14.60 13.35
CA PHE A 198 12.93 15.65 12.39
C PHE A 198 12.37 15.05 11.10
N ALA A 199 11.06 15.20 10.88
CA ALA A 199 10.34 14.67 9.73
C ALA A 199 9.99 15.79 8.74
N ILE A 200 10.64 15.75 7.57
CA ILE A 200 10.50 16.73 6.49
C ILE A 200 9.21 16.45 5.72
N CYS A 201 8.32 17.44 5.63
CA CYS A 201 7.05 17.34 4.94
C CYS A 201 6.98 18.35 3.79
N GLU A 202 7.76 18.12 2.73
CA GLU A 202 7.75 18.92 1.49
C GLU A 202 7.10 18.22 0.30
N TRP A 203 6.46 17.07 0.56
CA TRP A 203 5.65 16.34 -0.42
C TRP A 203 6.40 15.79 -1.63
N GLY A 204 7.72 15.66 -1.54
CA GLY A 204 8.56 15.14 -2.63
C GLY A 204 8.83 16.13 -3.76
N ILE A 205 8.36 17.39 -3.65
CA ILE A 205 8.44 18.40 -4.72
C ILE A 205 9.88 18.62 -5.18
N THR A 206 10.81 18.78 -4.22
CA THR A 206 12.22 19.03 -4.52
C THR A 206 13.10 17.78 -4.43
N LYS A 207 12.47 16.60 -4.48
CA LYS A 207 13.13 15.29 -4.42
C LYS A 207 14.01 15.15 -3.16
N PRO A 208 13.42 15.19 -1.95
CA PRO A 208 14.16 15.29 -0.69
C PRO A 208 15.07 14.09 -0.44
N TRP A 209 14.76 12.93 -1.01
CA TRP A 209 15.63 11.75 -1.00
C TRP A 209 17.04 11.99 -1.57
N ASN A 210 17.28 13.07 -2.32
CA ASN A 210 18.61 13.45 -2.82
C ASN A 210 19.42 14.35 -1.89
N TRP A 211 18.80 14.96 -0.88
CA TRP A 211 19.47 15.99 -0.07
C TRP A 211 19.14 15.96 1.43
N ALA A 212 18.06 15.30 1.85
CA ALA A 212 17.56 15.31 3.22
C ALA A 212 18.36 14.40 4.18
N THR A 213 19.11 13.43 3.65
CA THR A 213 20.00 12.59 4.45
C THR A 213 20.99 13.44 5.24
N GLY A 214 21.03 13.27 6.57
CA GLY A 214 21.86 14.07 7.47
C GLY A 214 21.25 15.42 7.88
N ILE A 215 20.12 15.81 7.30
CA ILE A 215 19.32 16.97 7.72
C ILE A 215 18.12 16.49 8.54
N GLY A 216 17.29 15.63 7.95
CA GLY A 216 16.12 15.03 8.58
C GLY A 216 16.25 13.51 8.75
N HIS A 217 15.33 12.96 9.53
CA HIS A 217 15.26 11.54 9.85
C HIS A 217 14.19 10.80 9.03
N SER A 218 13.24 11.54 8.46
CA SER A 218 12.35 11.06 7.42
C SER A 218 11.95 12.21 6.48
N TRP A 219 11.50 11.88 5.27
CA TRP A 219 11.01 12.86 4.31
C TRP A 219 9.83 12.34 3.50
N ARG A 220 8.76 13.12 3.47
CA ARG A 220 7.56 12.84 2.68
C ARG A 220 7.91 12.76 1.19
N THR A 221 7.52 11.67 0.53
CA THR A 221 7.89 11.40 -0.87
C THR A 221 6.82 11.83 -1.89
N MET A 222 5.62 12.17 -1.42
CA MET A 222 4.50 12.66 -2.23
C MET A 222 3.55 13.55 -1.41
N ILE A 223 2.59 14.20 -2.08
CA ILE A 223 1.44 14.90 -1.46
C ILE A 223 0.68 14.00 -0.48
N ASP A 224 -0.25 14.56 0.29
CA ASP A 224 -0.96 13.85 1.37
C ASP A 224 -1.74 12.65 0.86
N MET A 225 -1.77 11.59 1.66
CA MET A 225 -2.64 10.43 1.51
C MET A 225 -4.11 10.86 1.66
N ASN A 226 -5.02 10.00 1.23
CA ASN A 226 -6.42 10.01 1.64
C ASN A 226 -6.85 8.55 1.79
N ASP A 227 -8.05 8.31 2.32
CA ASP A 227 -8.52 6.96 2.58
C ASP A 227 -9.12 6.31 1.32
N SER A 228 -8.32 6.14 0.28
CA SER A 228 -8.74 5.48 -0.96
C SER A 228 -7.64 4.61 -1.57
N TRP A 229 -8.06 3.54 -2.25
CA TRP A 229 -7.15 2.60 -2.89
C TRP A 229 -6.31 3.23 -4.01
N SER A 230 -6.94 4.05 -4.86
CA SER A 230 -6.26 4.74 -5.96
C SER A 230 -5.14 5.64 -5.44
N ARG A 231 -5.40 6.38 -4.37
CA ARG A 231 -4.40 7.24 -3.74
C ARG A 231 -3.25 6.44 -3.16
N LEU A 232 -3.54 5.33 -2.47
CA LEU A 232 -2.53 4.41 -1.95
C LEU A 232 -1.61 3.92 -3.06
N LEU A 233 -2.15 3.46 -4.20
CA LEU A 233 -1.34 3.00 -5.33
C LEU A 233 -0.45 4.09 -5.89
N THR A 234 -0.96 5.32 -6.00
CA THR A 234 -0.17 6.47 -6.48
C THR A 234 1.02 6.77 -5.56
N VAL A 235 0.81 6.78 -4.22
CA VAL A 235 1.92 6.97 -3.27
C VAL A 235 2.90 5.79 -3.30
N LEU A 236 2.38 4.56 -3.33
CA LEU A 236 3.18 3.34 -3.39
C LEU A 236 4.14 3.36 -4.58
N LYS A 237 3.62 3.68 -5.78
CA LYS A 237 4.38 3.68 -7.04
C LYS A 237 5.52 4.70 -7.02
N GLN A 238 5.29 5.87 -6.40
CA GLN A 238 6.34 6.85 -6.17
C GLN A 238 7.40 6.30 -5.20
N ASN A 239 6.97 5.81 -4.03
CA ASN A 239 7.88 5.45 -2.94
C ASN A 239 8.71 4.19 -3.21
N MET A 240 8.15 3.21 -3.94
CA MET A 240 8.82 1.95 -4.24
C MET A 240 10.07 2.13 -5.12
N GLY A 241 10.15 3.22 -5.88
CA GLY A 241 11.32 3.58 -6.70
C GLY A 241 12.48 4.20 -5.91
N LEU A 242 12.31 4.48 -4.61
CA LEU A 242 13.24 5.27 -3.80
C LEU A 242 14.08 4.43 -2.82
N ALA A 243 14.05 3.10 -2.92
CA ALA A 243 14.67 2.20 -1.95
C ALA A 243 16.15 2.49 -1.66
N GLY A 244 16.93 2.93 -2.66
CA GLY A 244 18.35 3.26 -2.51
C GLY A 244 18.65 4.50 -1.67
N HIS A 245 17.63 5.26 -1.25
CA HIS A 245 17.79 6.49 -0.47
C HIS A 245 17.43 6.33 1.01
N ALA A 246 16.81 5.23 1.41
CA ALA A 246 16.41 4.98 2.79
C ALA A 246 17.47 4.13 3.53
N GLY A 247 17.63 4.40 4.83
CA GLY A 247 18.54 3.69 5.71
C GLY A 247 18.41 4.14 7.17
N PRO A 248 19.14 3.52 8.10
CA PRO A 248 19.17 3.95 9.50
C PRO A 248 19.39 5.46 9.64
N GLY A 249 18.45 6.15 10.29
CA GLY A 249 18.48 7.60 10.49
C GLY A 249 17.94 8.44 9.32
N GLY A 250 17.40 7.83 8.26
CA GLY A 250 16.83 8.55 7.11
C GLY A 250 15.85 7.71 6.30
N TRP A 251 14.55 7.96 6.45
CA TRP A 251 13.50 7.13 5.87
C TRP A 251 12.65 7.86 4.82
N ASN A 252 12.38 7.18 3.71
CA ASN A 252 11.32 7.61 2.79
C ASN A 252 9.97 7.49 3.49
N ASP A 253 9.19 8.57 3.51
CA ASP A 253 7.88 8.65 4.16
C ASP A 253 6.75 8.69 3.12
N PRO A 254 6.11 7.55 2.82
CA PRO A 254 4.89 7.47 2.01
C PRO A 254 3.62 7.86 2.79
N ASP A 255 3.72 8.62 3.87
CA ASP A 255 2.61 9.18 4.63
C ASP A 255 1.83 8.15 5.50
N LEU A 256 0.81 8.66 6.20
CA LEU A 256 0.11 8.01 7.33
C LEU A 256 -0.63 6.71 6.97
N LEU A 257 -0.74 5.82 7.96
CA LEU A 257 -1.57 4.61 7.90
C LEU A 257 -3.05 4.97 8.10
N MET A 258 -3.91 4.42 7.24
CA MET A 258 -5.35 4.74 7.18
C MET A 258 -6.24 3.62 7.76
N ALA A 259 -5.63 2.55 8.28
CA ALA A 259 -6.31 1.33 8.70
C ALA A 259 -7.48 1.57 9.65
N GLY A 260 -8.71 1.40 9.15
CA GLY A 260 -9.95 1.54 9.92
C GLY A 260 -10.71 2.86 9.72
N ASN A 261 -10.32 3.70 8.76
CA ASN A 261 -10.99 4.98 8.48
C ASN A 261 -12.26 4.85 7.61
N GLY A 262 -12.45 3.72 6.92
CA GLY A 262 -13.70 3.32 6.26
C GLY A 262 -13.75 3.46 4.74
N GLY A 263 -12.79 4.13 4.11
CA GLY A 263 -12.69 4.34 2.67
C GLY A 263 -11.93 3.25 1.89
N MET A 264 -11.31 2.30 2.61
CA MET A 264 -10.73 1.08 2.03
C MET A 264 -11.25 -0.17 2.75
N SER A 265 -11.21 -1.30 2.06
CA SER A 265 -11.49 -2.62 2.60
C SER A 265 -10.41 -3.07 3.59
N ALA A 266 -10.74 -4.05 4.44
CA ALA A 266 -9.76 -4.66 5.34
C ALA A 266 -8.57 -5.31 4.60
N THR A 267 -8.80 -5.80 3.37
CA THR A 267 -7.76 -6.37 2.51
C THR A 267 -6.78 -5.29 2.07
N GLU A 268 -7.29 -4.15 1.61
CA GLU A 268 -6.48 -3.01 1.18
C GLU A 268 -5.69 -2.40 2.33
N TYR A 269 -6.30 -2.26 3.53
CA TYR A 269 -5.57 -1.83 4.72
C TYR A 269 -4.45 -2.80 5.11
N ARG A 270 -4.67 -4.11 4.99
CA ARG A 270 -3.62 -5.11 5.21
C ARG A 270 -2.48 -4.95 4.19
N SER A 271 -2.82 -4.65 2.94
CA SER A 271 -1.85 -4.36 1.88
C SER A 271 -1.05 -3.09 2.18
N GLN A 272 -1.70 -2.00 2.61
CA GLN A 272 -1.02 -0.78 3.05
C GLN A 272 0.03 -1.09 4.12
N PHE A 273 -0.39 -1.76 5.19
CA PHE A 273 0.49 -2.07 6.32
C PHE A 273 1.67 -2.95 5.91
N THR A 274 1.40 -3.99 5.11
CA THR A 274 2.43 -4.89 4.56
C THR A 274 3.45 -4.14 3.72
N LEU A 275 2.99 -3.28 2.82
CA LEU A 275 3.85 -2.55 1.88
C LEU A 275 4.66 -1.47 2.59
N TRP A 276 4.06 -0.72 3.53
CA TRP A 276 4.77 0.29 4.32
C TRP A 276 5.82 -0.36 5.21
N ALA A 277 5.48 -1.49 5.84
CA ALA A 277 6.44 -2.26 6.62
C ALA A 277 7.62 -2.74 5.76
N THR A 278 7.32 -3.31 4.60
CA THR A 278 8.33 -3.80 3.65
C THR A 278 9.20 -2.68 3.13
N MET A 279 8.64 -1.49 2.89
CA MET A 279 9.40 -0.34 2.42
C MET A 279 10.19 0.39 3.52
N ALA A 280 10.21 -0.11 4.76
CA ALA A 280 10.82 0.58 5.90
C ALA A 280 10.28 2.02 6.08
N ALA A 281 8.99 2.23 5.80
CA ALA A 281 8.33 3.51 6.02
C ALA A 281 8.08 3.76 7.52
N PRO A 282 7.98 5.02 7.97
CA PRO A 282 7.36 5.34 9.25
C PRO A 282 5.95 4.70 9.34
N LEU A 283 5.62 4.09 10.48
CA LEU A 283 4.31 3.50 10.73
C LEU A 283 3.52 4.41 11.68
N LEU A 284 2.95 5.48 11.13
CA LEU A 284 2.17 6.47 11.88
C LEU A 284 0.68 6.24 11.65
N ILE A 285 -0.03 5.79 12.68
CA ILE A 285 -1.48 5.55 12.66
C ILE A 285 -2.22 6.89 12.60
N SER A 286 -3.20 7.01 11.71
CA SER A 286 -4.10 8.18 11.66
C SER A 286 -5.58 7.78 11.66
N THR A 287 -5.93 6.86 12.56
CA THR A 287 -7.28 6.36 12.81
C THR A 287 -7.69 6.66 14.25
N ASP A 288 -8.97 6.96 14.50
CA ASP A 288 -9.47 7.17 15.87
C ASP A 288 -9.45 5.84 16.64
N LEU A 289 -8.33 5.58 17.32
CA LEU A 289 -8.09 4.32 18.03
C LEU A 289 -9.14 4.00 19.09
N ARG A 290 -9.82 5.02 19.64
CA ARG A 290 -10.91 4.86 20.62
C ARG A 290 -12.15 4.19 20.01
N LYS A 291 -12.26 4.21 18.68
CA LYS A 291 -13.35 3.62 17.90
C LYS A 291 -12.92 2.42 17.06
N ALA A 292 -11.62 2.11 17.05
CA ALA A 292 -11.08 1.01 16.24
C ALA A 292 -11.55 -0.36 16.78
N GLY A 293 -12.09 -1.19 15.88
CA GLY A 293 -12.46 -2.57 16.21
C GLY A 293 -11.23 -3.47 16.40
N SER A 294 -11.46 -4.66 16.97
CA SER A 294 -10.40 -5.65 17.23
C SER A 294 -9.61 -6.01 15.97
N GLN A 295 -10.27 -6.14 14.82
CA GLN A 295 -9.62 -6.46 13.55
C GLN A 295 -8.58 -5.41 13.14
N THR A 296 -8.89 -4.12 13.32
CA THR A 296 -7.93 -3.03 13.05
C THR A 296 -6.77 -3.07 14.03
N LEU A 297 -7.05 -3.28 15.32
CA LEU A 297 -6.01 -3.36 16.35
C LEU A 297 -5.10 -4.58 16.15
N ASP A 298 -5.63 -5.72 15.74
CA ASP A 298 -4.85 -6.92 15.45
C ASP A 298 -3.98 -6.76 14.21
N LEU A 299 -4.48 -6.07 13.18
CA LEU A 299 -3.71 -5.68 12.01
C LEU A 299 -2.50 -4.81 12.42
N LEU A 300 -2.77 -3.75 13.17
CA LEU A 300 -1.74 -2.79 13.60
C LEU A 300 -0.74 -3.40 14.59
N ARG A 301 -1.12 -4.42 15.37
CA ARG A 301 -0.23 -5.07 16.34
C ARG A 301 0.51 -6.30 15.80
N ASN A 302 0.40 -6.63 14.51
CA ASN A 302 1.02 -7.86 13.99
C ASN A 302 2.54 -7.85 14.22
N PRO A 303 3.09 -8.71 15.10
CA PRO A 303 4.48 -8.64 15.51
C PRO A 303 5.44 -9.05 14.39
N ASP A 304 5.04 -9.95 13.50
CA ASP A 304 5.91 -10.42 12.42
C ASP A 304 6.06 -9.36 11.32
N VAL A 305 5.00 -8.61 11.02
CA VAL A 305 5.05 -7.50 10.04
C VAL A 305 5.85 -6.33 10.61
N ILE A 306 5.61 -5.96 11.88
CA ILE A 306 6.39 -4.92 12.57
C ILE A 306 7.87 -5.30 12.62
N ALA A 307 8.21 -6.56 12.92
CA ALA A 307 9.61 -7.00 12.94
C ALA A 307 10.30 -6.86 11.57
N VAL A 308 9.57 -6.94 10.46
CA VAL A 308 10.13 -6.65 9.13
C VAL A 308 10.34 -5.15 8.95
N ASN A 309 9.42 -4.29 9.38
CA ASN A 309 9.61 -2.84 9.34
C ASN A 309 10.83 -2.41 10.18
N GLN A 310 10.91 -2.93 11.39
CA GLN A 310 11.91 -2.59 12.43
C GLN A 310 13.20 -3.43 12.33
N ASP A 311 13.43 -4.15 11.22
CA ASP A 311 14.66 -4.92 11.05
C ASP A 311 15.90 -4.00 11.08
N PRO A 312 16.92 -4.30 11.91
CA PRO A 312 18.04 -3.40 12.16
C PRO A 312 19.00 -3.25 10.97
N LEU A 313 18.86 -4.08 9.91
CA LEU A 313 19.60 -3.83 8.66
C LEU A 313 19.13 -2.52 8.00
N GLY A 314 17.91 -2.08 8.30
CA GLY A 314 17.39 -0.77 7.90
C GLY A 314 17.26 -0.59 6.39
N ILE A 315 17.16 -1.67 5.62
CA ILE A 315 17.01 -1.59 4.16
C ILE A 315 15.51 -1.48 3.82
N GLN A 316 15.17 -0.52 2.96
CA GLN A 316 13.87 -0.48 2.30
C GLN A 316 13.76 -1.63 1.29
N GLY A 317 12.69 -2.42 1.39
CA GLY A 317 12.35 -3.42 0.38
C GLY A 317 11.98 -2.78 -0.96
N ALA A 318 12.34 -3.46 -2.05
CA ALA A 318 12.12 -2.99 -3.41
C ALA A 318 11.45 -4.08 -4.26
N PRO A 319 10.68 -3.70 -5.31
CA PRO A 319 10.16 -4.68 -6.25
C PRO A 319 11.31 -5.25 -7.09
N ILE A 320 11.42 -6.58 -7.12
CA ILE A 320 12.29 -7.31 -8.08
C ILE A 320 11.56 -7.59 -9.40
N ARG A 321 10.22 -7.51 -9.39
CA ARG A 321 9.37 -7.63 -10.57
C ARG A 321 8.08 -6.83 -10.37
N SER A 322 7.68 -6.11 -11.42
CA SER A 322 6.41 -5.38 -11.52
C SER A 322 5.88 -5.55 -12.94
N GLN A 323 4.75 -6.23 -13.10
CA GLN A 323 4.16 -6.50 -14.41
C GLN A 323 2.65 -6.70 -14.27
N ASP A 324 1.88 -6.06 -15.16
CA ASP A 324 0.42 -6.21 -15.29
C ASP A 324 -0.34 -6.11 -13.95
N GLY A 325 0.03 -5.13 -13.13
CA GLY A 325 -0.53 -4.88 -11.82
C GLY A 325 -0.16 -5.90 -10.73
N THR A 326 0.84 -6.73 -10.98
CA THR A 326 1.39 -7.65 -9.97
C THR A 326 2.82 -7.30 -9.64
N HIS A 327 3.18 -7.40 -8.36
CA HIS A 327 4.48 -7.02 -7.86
C HIS A 327 5.06 -8.10 -6.95
N VAL A 328 6.38 -8.28 -7.02
CA VAL A 328 7.14 -9.08 -6.07
C VAL A 328 8.16 -8.17 -5.39
N PHE A 329 7.96 -7.87 -4.11
CA PHE A 329 8.93 -7.13 -3.30
C PHE A 329 9.84 -8.07 -2.53
N VAL A 330 11.08 -7.66 -2.35
CA VAL A 330 12.06 -8.34 -1.51
C VAL A 330 12.75 -7.33 -0.60
N LYS A 331 12.81 -7.64 0.70
CA LYS A 331 13.61 -6.92 1.70
C LYS A 331 14.61 -7.88 2.36
N PRO A 332 15.92 -7.65 2.22
CA PRO A 332 16.94 -8.31 3.02
C PRO A 332 16.75 -8.00 4.51
N LEU A 333 16.90 -9.02 5.36
CA LEU A 333 16.83 -8.89 6.82
C LEU A 333 18.20 -9.16 7.44
N ALA A 334 18.47 -8.58 8.60
CA ALA A 334 19.78 -8.61 9.27
C ALA A 334 20.31 -10.03 9.53
N ASN A 335 19.41 -10.98 9.78
CA ASN A 335 19.77 -12.38 10.06
C ASN A 335 20.03 -13.21 8.79
N GLY A 336 19.98 -12.61 7.60
CA GLY A 336 20.16 -13.29 6.33
C GLY A 336 18.87 -13.77 5.65
N ASP A 337 17.72 -13.68 6.33
CA ASP A 337 16.42 -13.98 5.73
C ASP A 337 16.01 -12.93 4.67
N ARG A 338 14.92 -13.22 3.97
CA ARG A 338 14.23 -12.28 3.09
C ARG A 338 12.78 -12.15 3.53
N ALA A 339 12.28 -10.93 3.63
CA ALA A 339 10.84 -10.71 3.54
C ALA A 339 10.47 -10.63 2.04
N VAL A 340 9.56 -11.49 1.61
CA VAL A 340 9.07 -11.57 0.23
C VAL A 340 7.58 -11.24 0.25
N VAL A 341 7.18 -10.20 -0.49
CA VAL A 341 5.77 -9.81 -0.64
C VAL A 341 5.32 -10.05 -2.07
N LEU A 342 4.23 -10.80 -2.22
CA LEU A 342 3.48 -10.95 -3.45
C LEU A 342 2.28 -10.02 -3.38
N PHE A 343 2.26 -8.98 -4.21
CA PHE A 343 1.24 -7.95 -4.19
C PHE A 343 0.45 -7.93 -5.49
N ASN A 344 -0.87 -7.96 -5.38
CA ASN A 344 -1.80 -7.85 -6.49
C ASN A 344 -2.55 -6.51 -6.39
N GLU A 345 -2.28 -5.59 -7.31
CA GLU A 345 -2.98 -4.30 -7.37
C GLU A 345 -4.29 -4.37 -8.16
N THR A 346 -4.52 -5.49 -8.87
CA THR A 346 -5.66 -5.65 -9.79
C THR A 346 -6.91 -6.16 -9.07
N ASP A 347 -8.06 -6.02 -9.74
CA ASP A 347 -9.37 -6.37 -9.20
C ASP A 347 -9.73 -7.86 -9.41
N THR A 348 -8.80 -8.67 -9.92
CA THR A 348 -8.97 -10.13 -10.07
C THR A 348 -7.90 -10.87 -9.30
N ALA A 349 -8.19 -12.08 -8.82
CA ALA A 349 -7.17 -12.89 -8.16
C ALA A 349 -6.04 -13.23 -9.14
N ARG A 350 -4.78 -13.13 -8.68
CA ARG A 350 -3.59 -13.41 -9.51
C ARG A 350 -2.68 -14.40 -8.80
N ARG A 351 -2.28 -15.46 -9.50
CA ARG A 351 -1.18 -16.32 -9.06
C ARG A 351 0.15 -15.59 -9.27
N ILE A 352 0.82 -15.24 -8.18
CA ILE A 352 2.11 -14.55 -8.21
C ILE A 352 3.17 -15.51 -7.67
N SER A 353 4.35 -15.54 -8.29
CA SER A 353 5.44 -16.44 -7.87
C SER A 353 6.83 -15.85 -8.06
N THR A 354 7.78 -16.25 -7.23
CA THR A 354 9.21 -16.01 -7.37
C THR A 354 9.98 -17.23 -6.87
N SER A 355 11.30 -17.18 -6.92
CA SER A 355 12.16 -18.22 -6.36
C SER A 355 13.04 -17.67 -5.24
N ALA A 356 13.51 -18.55 -4.35
CA ALA A 356 14.47 -18.20 -3.32
C ALA A 356 15.75 -17.60 -3.91
N THR A 357 16.18 -18.10 -5.08
CA THR A 357 17.34 -17.57 -5.81
C THR A 357 17.09 -16.16 -6.34
N GLU A 358 15.94 -15.91 -6.97
CA GLU A 358 15.54 -14.58 -7.46
C GLU A 358 15.37 -13.58 -6.29
N ALA A 359 14.88 -14.06 -5.13
CA ALA A 359 14.82 -13.29 -3.89
C ALA A 359 16.19 -13.09 -3.21
N GLY A 360 17.28 -13.61 -3.78
CA GLY A 360 18.64 -13.41 -3.29
C GLY A 360 19.00 -14.24 -2.05
N LEU A 361 18.32 -15.36 -1.79
CA LEU A 361 18.73 -16.34 -0.79
C LEU A 361 19.85 -17.24 -1.33
N PRO A 362 20.75 -17.74 -0.46
CA PRO A 362 21.76 -18.71 -0.87
C PRO A 362 21.12 -20.03 -1.31
N GLN A 363 21.82 -20.78 -2.15
CA GLN A 363 21.43 -22.15 -2.49
C GLN A 363 21.36 -23.02 -1.23
N ALA A 364 20.26 -23.73 -1.04
CA ALA A 364 20.02 -24.60 0.10
C ALA A 364 19.18 -25.82 -0.31
N THR A 365 19.19 -26.88 0.50
CA THR A 365 18.37 -28.08 0.27
C THR A 365 16.87 -27.86 0.53
N GLY A 366 16.51 -26.73 1.14
CA GLY A 366 15.15 -26.34 1.48
C GLY A 366 15.14 -25.07 2.31
N TYR A 367 14.00 -24.38 2.31
CA TYR A 367 13.81 -23.10 2.96
C TYR A 367 12.61 -23.16 3.89
N ARG A 368 12.69 -22.48 5.04
CA ARG A 368 11.52 -22.16 5.87
C ARG A 368 10.79 -20.98 5.23
N LEU A 369 9.47 -21.08 5.14
CA LEU A 369 8.56 -20.05 4.68
C LEU A 369 7.58 -19.76 5.82
N ARG A 370 7.73 -18.62 6.49
CA ARG A 370 6.78 -18.15 7.52
C ARG A 370 5.80 -17.18 6.88
N ASP A 371 4.52 -17.52 6.84
CA ASP A 371 3.46 -16.56 6.53
C ASP A 371 3.26 -15.66 7.74
N VAL A 372 3.56 -14.37 7.59
CA VAL A 372 3.57 -13.41 8.72
C VAL A 372 2.17 -13.01 9.19
N TRP A 373 1.15 -13.26 8.38
CA TRP A 373 -0.23 -12.91 8.70
C TRP A 373 -0.97 -14.05 9.38
N THR A 374 -0.65 -15.30 9.03
CA THR A 374 -1.22 -16.49 9.69
C THR A 374 -0.32 -17.06 10.79
N HIS A 375 0.90 -16.54 10.91
CA HIS A 375 1.95 -17.01 11.84
C HIS A 375 2.33 -18.49 11.64
N GLN A 376 2.04 -19.07 10.47
CA GLN A 376 2.30 -20.46 10.15
C GLN A 376 3.61 -20.64 9.40
N ASP A 377 4.32 -21.71 9.73
CA ASP A 377 5.53 -22.12 9.04
C ASP A 377 5.24 -23.28 8.07
N ALA A 378 5.80 -23.17 6.87
CA ALA A 378 5.87 -24.21 5.85
C ALA A 378 7.31 -24.31 5.33
N HIS A 379 7.58 -25.29 4.46
CA HIS A 379 8.84 -25.35 3.71
C HIS A 379 8.64 -25.35 2.21
N THR A 380 9.60 -24.75 1.50
CA THR A 380 9.66 -24.77 0.04
C THR A 380 10.98 -25.36 -0.45
N ALA A 381 10.95 -26.01 -1.62
CA ALA A 381 12.14 -26.43 -2.36
C ALA A 381 12.83 -25.24 -3.07
N GLY A 382 12.21 -24.06 -3.06
CA GLY A 382 12.75 -22.84 -3.66
C GLY A 382 11.68 -21.95 -4.26
N THR A 383 10.52 -22.48 -4.66
CA THR A 383 9.41 -21.69 -5.22
C THR A 383 8.61 -21.01 -4.11
N ILE A 384 8.43 -19.70 -4.20
CA ILE A 384 7.60 -18.91 -3.30
C ILE A 384 6.42 -18.39 -4.13
N SER A 385 5.21 -18.87 -3.85
CA SER A 385 4.05 -18.54 -4.68
C SER A 385 2.77 -18.53 -3.87
N ALA A 386 1.84 -17.68 -4.29
CA ALA A 386 0.48 -17.67 -3.78
C ALA A 386 -0.51 -17.23 -4.87
N THR A 387 -1.74 -17.72 -4.81
CA THR A 387 -2.89 -17.02 -5.40
C THR A 387 -3.27 -15.88 -4.48
N VAL A 388 -3.09 -14.66 -4.97
CA VAL A 388 -3.28 -13.42 -4.22
C VAL A 388 -4.60 -12.79 -4.66
N PRO A 389 -5.59 -12.63 -3.75
CA PRO A 389 -6.86 -11.99 -4.07
C PRO A 389 -6.71 -10.57 -4.62
N PRO A 390 -7.78 -10.00 -5.19
CA PRO A 390 -7.82 -8.59 -5.56
C PRO A 390 -7.31 -7.67 -4.45
N HIS A 391 -6.48 -6.70 -4.81
CA HIS A 391 -5.93 -5.66 -3.92
C HIS A 391 -5.15 -6.19 -2.70
N ALA A 392 -4.83 -7.48 -2.68
CA ALA A 392 -4.28 -8.17 -1.52
C ALA A 392 -2.76 -8.31 -1.60
N THR A 393 -2.18 -8.60 -0.44
CA THR A 393 -0.78 -9.03 -0.30
C THR A 393 -0.70 -10.43 0.30
N ARG A 394 0.39 -11.12 -0.02
CA ARG A 394 0.92 -12.26 0.76
C ARG A 394 2.35 -11.94 1.12
N MET A 395 2.68 -12.07 2.40
CA MET A 395 4.00 -11.73 2.91
C MET A 395 4.60 -12.93 3.63
N TYR A 396 5.82 -13.28 3.22
CA TYR A 396 6.57 -14.39 3.77
C TYR A 396 7.90 -13.91 4.31
N ARG A 397 8.31 -14.40 5.48
CA ARG A 397 9.71 -14.39 5.90
C ARG A 397 10.33 -15.73 5.50
N VAL A 398 11.38 -15.66 4.69
CA VAL A 398 11.99 -16.81 4.03
C VAL A 398 13.46 -16.93 4.40
N GLY A 399 13.87 -18.09 4.87
CA GLY A 399 15.25 -18.36 5.31
C GLY A 399 15.70 -19.75 4.91
N ALA A 400 16.99 -19.90 4.61
CA ALA A 400 17.60 -21.22 4.44
C ALA A 400 17.63 -21.91 5.81
N ASP A 401 17.03 -23.09 5.93
CA ASP A 401 16.90 -23.78 7.22
C ASP A 401 17.23 -25.26 7.05
N ARG A 402 18.23 -25.77 7.78
CA ARG A 402 18.60 -27.20 7.74
C ARG A 402 17.54 -28.12 8.34
N HIS A 403 16.57 -27.57 9.08
CA HIS A 403 15.46 -28.28 9.69
C HIS A 403 14.15 -28.11 8.91
N TRP A 404 14.22 -27.68 7.64
CA TRP A 404 13.05 -27.43 6.79
C TRP A 404 12.04 -28.60 6.78
N TYR A 405 12.51 -29.84 6.92
CA TYR A 405 11.71 -31.07 6.88
C TYR A 405 10.73 -31.22 8.07
N LYS A 406 10.87 -30.39 9.11
CA LYS A 406 9.94 -30.34 10.25
C LYS A 406 8.64 -29.60 9.92
N TYR A 407 8.65 -28.76 8.89
CA TYR A 407 7.49 -28.00 8.46
C TYR A 407 6.66 -28.80 7.46
N GLN A 408 5.40 -28.38 7.30
CA GLN A 408 4.55 -28.92 6.23
C GLN A 408 4.96 -28.31 4.88
N PRO A 409 4.75 -29.01 3.74
CA PRO A 409 5.05 -28.44 2.45
C PRO A 409 4.26 -27.15 2.22
N ALA A 410 4.92 -26.15 1.64
CA ALA A 410 4.26 -24.94 1.17
C ALA A 410 3.31 -25.32 0.03
N THR A 411 2.02 -25.15 0.28
CA THR A 411 0.98 -25.40 -0.70
C THR A 411 0.20 -24.14 -0.96
N ASP A 412 -0.26 -24.00 -2.20
CA ASP A 412 -1.01 -22.85 -2.64
C ASP A 412 -2.21 -23.31 -3.46
N ALA A 413 -3.39 -22.82 -3.08
CA ALA A 413 -4.67 -23.19 -3.65
C ALA A 413 -5.21 -22.05 -4.51
N ALA A 414 -5.77 -22.39 -5.66
CA ALA A 414 -6.48 -21.48 -6.54
C ALA A 414 -7.88 -22.04 -6.81
N THR A 415 -8.83 -21.13 -7.02
CA THR A 415 -10.18 -21.43 -7.48
C THR A 415 -10.46 -20.43 -8.58
N ASP A 416 -10.56 -20.90 -9.81
CA ASP A 416 -10.63 -20.07 -11.00
C ASP A 416 -11.88 -20.48 -11.81
N PRO A 417 -12.72 -19.53 -12.23
CA PRO A 417 -13.72 -19.80 -13.25
C PRO A 417 -13.08 -19.77 -14.64
N ASP A 418 -13.76 -20.33 -15.63
CA ASP A 418 -13.45 -20.02 -17.02
C ASP A 418 -13.68 -18.52 -17.25
N SER A 419 -12.60 -17.78 -17.49
CA SER A 419 -12.65 -16.33 -17.69
C SER A 419 -12.90 -16.01 -19.16
N ALA A 420 -13.76 -15.02 -19.43
CA ALA A 420 -14.04 -14.57 -20.80
C ALA A 420 -12.80 -14.01 -21.50
N TYR A 421 -11.96 -13.29 -20.76
CA TYR A 421 -10.70 -12.71 -21.25
C TYR A 421 -9.74 -12.45 -20.08
N PRO A 422 -8.42 -12.30 -20.31
CA PRO A 422 -7.46 -12.05 -19.22
C PRO A 422 -7.82 -10.81 -18.37
N GLY A 423 -8.08 -11.02 -17.08
CA GLY A 423 -8.43 -9.96 -16.13
C GLY A 423 -9.93 -9.64 -16.05
N ALA A 424 -10.80 -10.40 -16.75
CA ALA A 424 -12.24 -10.28 -16.59
C ALA A 424 -12.67 -10.64 -15.16
N LEU A 425 -13.66 -9.91 -14.63
CA LEU A 425 -14.27 -10.29 -13.38
C LEU A 425 -14.94 -11.67 -13.50
N PRO A 426 -14.93 -12.47 -12.43
CA PRO A 426 -15.59 -13.77 -12.38
C PRO A 426 -17.12 -13.58 -12.28
N VAL A 427 -17.77 -13.22 -13.39
CA VAL A 427 -19.22 -12.99 -13.45
C VAL A 427 -19.94 -14.24 -13.93
N LEU A 428 -20.99 -14.64 -13.21
CA LEU A 428 -21.87 -15.75 -13.59
C LEU A 428 -23.30 -15.23 -13.76
N ALA A 429 -24.04 -15.79 -14.72
CA ALA A 429 -25.45 -15.45 -14.94
C ALA A 429 -26.38 -16.42 -14.19
N PRO A 430 -27.48 -15.94 -13.58
CA PRO A 430 -28.51 -16.82 -13.01
C PRO A 430 -29.03 -17.84 -14.04
N GLY A 431 -29.25 -19.08 -13.60
CA GLY A 431 -29.81 -20.14 -14.44
C GLY A 431 -28.80 -20.83 -15.35
N THR A 432 -27.51 -20.44 -15.30
CA THR A 432 -26.45 -21.04 -16.09
C THR A 432 -25.67 -22.10 -15.31
N THR A 433 -25.00 -23.00 -16.03
CA THR A 433 -24.01 -23.92 -15.46
C THR A 433 -22.65 -23.55 -16.01
N THR A 434 -21.66 -23.44 -15.12
CA THR A 434 -20.29 -23.06 -15.45
C THR A 434 -19.29 -24.10 -14.93
N THR A 435 -18.10 -24.12 -15.54
CA THR A 435 -16.98 -24.91 -15.04
C THR A 435 -16.13 -24.05 -14.11
N ILE A 436 -15.88 -24.54 -12.90
CA ILE A 436 -14.94 -23.97 -11.94
C ILE A 436 -13.78 -24.95 -11.77
N THR A 437 -12.55 -24.47 -11.89
CA THR A 437 -11.36 -25.28 -11.64
C THR A 437 -10.76 -24.90 -10.30
N THR A 438 -10.65 -25.86 -9.39
CA THR A 438 -9.80 -25.72 -8.22
C THR A 438 -8.44 -26.34 -8.50
N THR A 439 -7.35 -25.71 -8.07
CA THR A 439 -5.98 -26.24 -8.21
C THR A 439 -5.22 -26.17 -6.88
N LEU A 440 -4.47 -27.20 -6.52
CA LEU A 440 -3.50 -27.23 -5.43
C LEU A 440 -2.10 -27.42 -5.99
N THR A 441 -1.19 -26.49 -5.68
CA THR A 441 0.23 -26.58 -6.01
C THR A 441 1.02 -26.98 -4.77
N ASN A 442 1.96 -27.93 -4.89
CA ASN A 442 2.93 -28.24 -3.84
C ASN A 442 4.31 -27.69 -4.23
N SER A 443 4.76 -26.63 -3.57
CA SER A 443 6.08 -26.03 -3.75
C SER A 443 7.13 -26.56 -2.76
N GLY A 444 6.72 -27.43 -1.83
CA GLY A 444 7.61 -28.08 -0.87
C GLY A 444 8.38 -29.26 -1.44
N THR A 445 9.46 -29.64 -0.76
CA THR A 445 10.24 -30.86 -1.08
C THR A 445 9.51 -32.14 -0.67
N LEU A 446 8.65 -32.08 0.35
CA LEU A 446 7.92 -33.25 0.84
C LEU A 446 6.63 -33.43 0.04
N PRO A 447 6.22 -34.68 -0.26
CA PRO A 447 4.94 -34.94 -0.90
C PRO A 447 3.77 -34.64 0.04
N ALA A 448 2.65 -34.20 -0.52
CA ALA A 448 1.35 -34.20 0.14
C ALA A 448 0.63 -35.51 -0.19
N GLY A 449 0.25 -36.29 0.82
CA GLY A 449 -0.40 -37.59 0.67
C GLY A 449 -1.93 -37.50 0.75
N ALA A 450 -2.63 -38.41 0.09
CA ALA A 450 -4.09 -38.56 0.11
C ALA A 450 -4.83 -37.22 -0.05
N VAL A 451 -4.47 -36.45 -1.08
CA VAL A 451 -5.05 -35.14 -1.37
C VAL A 451 -6.51 -35.32 -1.79
N LYS A 452 -7.40 -34.54 -1.20
CA LYS A 452 -8.83 -34.47 -1.56
C LYS A 452 -9.23 -33.02 -1.78
N ALA A 453 -9.91 -32.76 -2.90
CA ALA A 453 -10.50 -31.49 -3.25
C ALA A 453 -12.01 -31.51 -2.92
N ASN A 454 -12.55 -30.37 -2.51
CA ASN A 454 -13.97 -30.11 -2.37
C ASN A 454 -14.27 -28.67 -2.76
N LEU A 455 -15.39 -28.40 -3.42
CA LEU A 455 -15.85 -27.05 -3.70
C LEU A 455 -17.10 -26.74 -2.86
N GLY A 456 -16.99 -25.76 -1.98
CA GLY A 456 -18.13 -25.20 -1.26
C GLY A 456 -18.76 -24.07 -2.06
N THR A 457 -20.08 -24.07 -2.15
CA THR A 457 -20.91 -23.05 -2.80
C THR A 457 -21.90 -22.46 -1.80
N PRO A 458 -22.54 -21.30 -2.09
CA PRO A 458 -23.69 -20.83 -1.33
C PRO A 458 -24.77 -21.92 -1.21
N ASP A 459 -25.55 -21.87 -0.12
CA ASP A 459 -26.65 -22.80 0.10
C ASP A 459 -27.56 -22.82 -1.14
N GLN A 460 -27.92 -24.04 -1.58
CA GLN A 460 -28.78 -24.35 -2.74
C GLN A 460 -28.15 -24.33 -4.14
N TRP A 461 -26.88 -23.98 -4.32
CA TRP A 461 -26.25 -24.11 -5.64
C TRP A 461 -25.78 -25.56 -5.87
N PRO A 462 -26.28 -26.27 -6.90
CA PRO A 462 -25.79 -27.61 -7.22
C PRO A 462 -24.34 -27.58 -7.69
N VAL A 463 -23.52 -28.47 -7.15
CA VAL A 463 -22.12 -28.66 -7.55
C VAL A 463 -21.81 -30.14 -7.75
N ARG A 464 -21.13 -30.48 -8.84
CA ARG A 464 -20.62 -31.83 -9.10
C ARG A 464 -19.19 -31.81 -9.62
N ALA A 465 -18.38 -32.77 -9.19
CA ALA A 465 -17.04 -32.93 -9.75
C ALA A 465 -17.15 -33.52 -11.17
N ALA A 466 -16.60 -32.83 -12.17
CA ALA A 466 -16.50 -33.29 -13.55
C ALA A 466 -15.21 -34.09 -13.81
N SER A 467 -14.28 -34.08 -12.86
CA SER A 467 -13.00 -34.79 -12.91
C SER A 467 -12.65 -35.39 -11.54
N THR A 468 -11.53 -36.12 -11.44
CA THR A 468 -11.12 -36.74 -10.17
C THR A 468 -10.88 -35.68 -9.09
N ALA A 469 -11.57 -35.82 -7.95
CA ALA A 469 -11.42 -34.94 -6.79
C ALA A 469 -10.37 -35.44 -5.77
N THR A 470 -9.63 -36.50 -6.09
CA THR A 470 -8.62 -37.07 -5.18
C THR A 470 -7.37 -37.52 -5.91
N THR A 471 -6.20 -37.41 -5.27
CA THR A 471 -4.96 -38.07 -5.72
C THR A 471 -4.22 -38.69 -4.53
N PRO A 472 -3.66 -39.92 -4.67
CA PRO A 472 -2.92 -40.56 -3.58
C PRO A 472 -1.68 -39.78 -3.13
N VAL A 473 -0.99 -39.12 -4.06
CA VAL A 473 0.25 -38.37 -3.80
C VAL A 473 0.34 -37.17 -4.73
N LEU A 474 0.66 -36.01 -4.16
CA LEU A 474 1.09 -34.81 -4.87
C LEU A 474 2.55 -34.52 -4.54
N ALA A 475 3.44 -34.87 -5.46
CA ALA A 475 4.87 -34.64 -5.33
C ALA A 475 5.23 -33.15 -5.32
N GLY A 476 6.41 -32.82 -4.78
CA GLY A 476 6.95 -31.46 -4.84
C GLY A 476 7.13 -30.97 -6.29
N GLY A 477 6.83 -29.69 -6.52
CA GLY A 477 6.85 -29.06 -7.84
C GLY A 477 5.71 -29.50 -8.77
N LYS A 478 4.68 -30.19 -8.26
CA LYS A 478 3.52 -30.64 -9.04
C LYS A 478 2.25 -29.92 -8.61
N GLN A 479 1.25 -29.98 -9.48
CA GLN A 479 -0.10 -29.47 -9.26
C GLN A 479 -1.13 -30.59 -9.40
N PHE A 480 -2.24 -30.44 -8.67
CA PHE A 480 -3.42 -31.29 -8.79
C PHE A 480 -4.64 -30.38 -8.93
N GLY A 481 -5.47 -30.62 -9.95
CA GLY A 481 -6.66 -29.83 -10.23
C GLY A 481 -7.92 -30.69 -10.30
N THR A 482 -9.05 -30.08 -9.97
CA THR A 482 -10.38 -30.67 -10.12
C THR A 482 -11.29 -29.64 -10.77
N GLN A 483 -11.89 -30.03 -11.90
CA GLN A 483 -12.99 -29.34 -12.55
C GLN A 483 -14.32 -29.69 -11.88
N TRP A 484 -15.12 -28.67 -11.61
CA TRP A 484 -16.43 -28.73 -11.01
C TRP A 484 -17.44 -28.09 -11.95
N GLU A 485 -18.58 -28.72 -12.14
CA GLU A 485 -19.73 -28.04 -12.71
C GLU A 485 -20.56 -27.43 -11.58
N VAL A 486 -20.76 -26.10 -11.66
CA VAL A 486 -21.55 -25.33 -10.71
C VAL A 486 -22.76 -24.76 -11.45
N SER A 487 -23.95 -25.11 -11.00
CA SER A 487 -25.21 -24.56 -11.54
C SER A 487 -25.70 -23.42 -10.66
N VAL A 488 -25.80 -22.22 -11.22
CA VAL A 488 -26.38 -21.06 -10.53
C VAL A 488 -27.89 -21.14 -10.66
N PRO A 489 -28.67 -21.23 -9.57
CA PRO A 489 -30.14 -21.23 -9.66
C PRO A 489 -30.69 -20.00 -10.39
N ALA A 490 -31.73 -20.16 -11.21
CA ALA A 490 -32.30 -19.08 -12.02
C ALA A 490 -32.84 -17.90 -11.19
N GLY A 491 -33.28 -18.15 -9.95
CA GLY A 491 -33.75 -17.13 -9.02
C GLY A 491 -32.67 -16.48 -8.16
N THR A 492 -31.38 -16.73 -8.43
CA THR A 492 -30.29 -16.12 -7.67
C THR A 492 -30.27 -14.61 -7.88
N ALA A 493 -30.36 -13.85 -6.79
CA ALA A 493 -30.35 -12.39 -6.85
C ALA A 493 -28.96 -11.87 -7.28
N PRO A 494 -28.89 -10.73 -7.99
CA PRO A 494 -27.63 -10.07 -8.27
C PRO A 494 -26.86 -9.76 -6.98
N GLY A 495 -25.54 -9.90 -7.01
CA GLY A 495 -24.66 -9.67 -5.86
C GLY A 495 -23.39 -10.52 -5.89
N THR A 496 -22.58 -10.41 -4.85
CA THR A 496 -21.33 -11.15 -4.71
C THR A 496 -21.53 -12.42 -3.88
N TYR A 497 -21.01 -13.54 -4.36
CA TYR A 497 -21.12 -14.85 -3.74
C TYR A 497 -19.75 -15.52 -3.62
N ALA A 498 -19.54 -16.30 -2.57
CA ALA A 498 -18.26 -16.95 -2.31
C ALA A 498 -18.27 -18.42 -2.76
N LEU A 499 -17.32 -18.80 -3.62
CA LEU A 499 -16.98 -20.17 -3.95
C LEU A 499 -15.69 -20.57 -3.23
N THR A 500 -15.74 -21.57 -2.36
CA THR A 500 -14.59 -21.94 -1.52
C THR A 500 -14.03 -23.30 -1.93
N GLY A 501 -12.91 -23.28 -2.65
CA GLY A 501 -12.12 -24.47 -2.94
C GLY A 501 -11.37 -24.90 -1.70
N ASN A 502 -11.60 -26.13 -1.24
CA ASN A 502 -11.00 -26.71 -0.05
C ASN A 502 -10.16 -27.92 -0.46
N TYR A 503 -8.94 -28.00 0.08
CA TYR A 503 -8.09 -29.16 -0.02
C TYR A 503 -7.75 -29.70 1.35
N THR A 504 -7.80 -31.02 1.47
CA THR A 504 -7.25 -31.74 2.62
C THR A 504 -6.15 -32.69 2.18
N TYR A 505 -5.06 -32.76 2.93
CA TYR A 505 -3.96 -33.69 2.64
C TYR A 505 -3.20 -34.09 3.90
N SER A 506 -2.52 -35.23 3.84
CA SER A 506 -1.70 -35.77 4.93
C SER A 506 -0.23 -35.42 4.71
N VAL A 507 0.49 -35.20 5.82
CA VAL A 507 1.94 -34.96 5.83
C VAL A 507 2.57 -36.04 6.71
N PRO A 508 3.68 -36.69 6.31
CA PRO A 508 4.24 -37.85 7.03
C PRO A 508 4.48 -37.67 8.54
N HIS A 509 4.72 -36.45 9.00
CA HIS A 509 5.05 -36.13 10.40
C HIS A 509 3.95 -35.36 11.14
N LYS A 510 2.76 -35.18 10.53
CA LYS A 510 1.61 -34.58 11.20
C LYS A 510 0.50 -35.62 11.41
N PRO A 511 -0.03 -35.74 12.64
CA PRO A 511 -1.09 -36.70 12.94
C PRO A 511 -2.45 -36.29 12.36
N LYS A 512 -2.66 -34.99 12.13
CA LYS A 512 -3.89 -34.44 11.55
C LYS A 512 -3.64 -34.00 10.10
N PRO A 513 -4.59 -34.26 9.18
CA PRO A 513 -4.55 -33.67 7.85
C PRO A 513 -4.47 -32.14 7.92
N VAL A 514 -3.77 -31.57 6.95
CA VAL A 514 -3.72 -30.13 6.70
C VAL A 514 -4.90 -29.78 5.82
N THR A 515 -5.58 -28.69 6.15
CA THR A 515 -6.63 -28.09 5.31
C THR A 515 -6.14 -26.76 4.79
N ILE A 516 -6.29 -26.52 3.49
CA ILE A 516 -6.08 -25.22 2.85
C ILE A 516 -7.31 -24.87 2.04
N SER A 517 -7.70 -23.60 2.09
CA SER A 517 -8.90 -23.10 1.44
C SER A 517 -8.56 -21.86 0.61
N HIS A 518 -9.19 -21.72 -0.53
CA HIS A 518 -9.16 -20.52 -1.35
C HIS A 518 -10.58 -20.13 -1.72
N THR A 519 -10.97 -18.92 -1.32
CA THR A 519 -12.27 -18.34 -1.65
C THR A 519 -12.13 -17.46 -2.88
N LEU A 520 -12.90 -17.80 -3.91
CA LEU A 520 -13.16 -16.97 -5.07
C LEU A 520 -14.49 -16.26 -4.85
N GLU A 521 -14.50 -14.94 -4.90
CA GLU A 521 -15.74 -14.18 -5.00
C GLU A 521 -16.17 -14.13 -6.46
N VAL A 522 -17.42 -14.50 -6.72
CA VAL A 522 -18.06 -14.41 -8.04
C VAL A 522 -19.19 -13.39 -7.98
N THR A 523 -19.34 -12.61 -9.04
CA THR A 523 -20.43 -11.64 -9.16
C THR A 523 -21.56 -12.29 -9.94
N ILE A 524 -22.76 -12.32 -9.37
CA ILE A 524 -23.98 -12.60 -10.12
C ILE A 524 -24.51 -11.28 -10.64
N ALA A 525 -24.52 -11.13 -11.96
CA ALA A 525 -24.97 -9.92 -12.63
C ALA A 525 -26.22 -10.20 -13.48
N ALA A 526 -27.10 -9.21 -13.54
CA ALA A 526 -28.19 -9.19 -14.51
C ALA A 526 -27.67 -8.58 -15.82
N THR A 527 -28.13 -9.10 -16.95
CA THR A 527 -27.93 -8.46 -18.25
C THR A 527 -28.83 -7.22 -18.36
N PRO A 528 -28.49 -6.23 -19.21
CA PRO A 528 -29.41 -5.15 -19.54
C PRO A 528 -30.76 -5.68 -20.04
N ALA A 529 -31.81 -4.87 -19.90
CA ALA A 529 -33.16 -5.24 -20.32
C ALA A 529 -33.22 -5.44 -21.84
N GLU A 530 -34.11 -6.34 -22.29
CA GLU A 530 -34.44 -6.54 -23.72
C GLU A 530 -34.88 -5.20 -24.36
N GLY A 531 -34.46 -4.98 -25.60
CA GLY A 531 -34.64 -3.72 -26.32
C GLY A 531 -33.55 -2.70 -26.03
N THR A 532 -33.82 -1.43 -26.35
CA THR A 532 -32.86 -0.33 -26.15
C THR A 532 -33.09 0.34 -24.81
N SER A 533 -32.04 0.42 -23.97
CA SER A 533 -32.06 1.04 -22.63
C SER A 533 -30.86 1.95 -22.42
N PHE A 534 -30.97 2.91 -21.49
CA PHE A 534 -29.83 3.75 -21.10
C PHE A 534 -28.87 2.98 -20.18
N LEU A 535 -27.58 3.12 -20.41
CA LEU A 535 -26.55 2.49 -19.57
C LEU A 535 -26.50 3.07 -18.15
N SER A 536 -26.95 4.31 -17.95
CA SER A 536 -27.09 4.87 -16.60
C SER A 536 -28.20 4.22 -15.78
N ASP A 537 -29.20 3.60 -16.42
CA ASP A 537 -30.24 2.79 -15.77
C ASP A 537 -29.78 1.35 -15.50
N ALA A 538 -28.77 0.87 -16.22
CA ALA A 538 -28.21 -0.46 -16.05
C ALA A 538 -27.25 -0.55 -14.87
N ASN A 539 -27.05 -1.76 -14.35
CA ASN A 539 -26.04 -2.05 -13.34
C ASN A 539 -24.73 -2.44 -14.02
N TRP A 540 -23.67 -1.66 -13.80
CA TRP A 540 -22.32 -2.08 -14.15
C TRP A 540 -21.84 -3.15 -13.15
N VAL A 541 -20.94 -4.02 -13.60
CA VAL A 541 -20.28 -5.02 -12.74
C VAL A 541 -18.99 -4.48 -12.13
N ARG A 542 -18.39 -3.45 -12.75
CA ARG A 542 -17.17 -2.80 -12.29
C ARG A 542 -17.17 -1.35 -12.74
N ALA A 543 -16.76 -0.44 -11.86
CA ALA A 543 -16.48 0.94 -12.24
C ALA A 543 -15.28 1.47 -11.45
N SER A 544 -14.45 2.27 -12.11
CA SER A 544 -13.33 3.00 -11.52
C SER A 544 -13.25 4.38 -12.13
N ASN A 545 -12.69 5.33 -11.38
CA ASN A 545 -12.62 6.72 -11.79
C ASN A 545 -11.37 7.37 -11.18
N GLY A 546 -10.79 8.35 -11.88
CA GLY A 546 -9.54 8.98 -11.47
C GLY A 546 -9.71 9.86 -10.23
N TRP A 547 -10.84 10.56 -10.16
CA TRP A 547 -11.21 11.42 -9.03
C TRP A 547 -12.72 11.37 -8.80
N GLY A 548 -13.13 11.10 -7.56
CA GLY A 548 -14.55 10.98 -7.20
C GLY A 548 -15.20 9.73 -7.80
N PRO A 549 -16.48 9.47 -7.51
CA PRO A 549 -17.19 8.35 -8.10
C PRO A 549 -17.57 8.61 -9.57
N VAL A 550 -17.88 7.55 -10.30
CA VAL A 550 -18.64 7.65 -11.56
C VAL A 550 -20.07 8.06 -11.20
N GLU A 551 -20.58 9.07 -11.89
CA GLU A 551 -21.88 9.66 -11.62
C GLU A 551 -22.93 9.19 -12.64
N LYS A 552 -24.11 8.79 -12.15
CA LYS A 552 -25.26 8.47 -13.01
C LYS A 552 -26.09 9.72 -13.23
N ASP A 553 -26.34 10.05 -14.49
CA ASP A 553 -27.17 11.17 -14.95
C ASP A 553 -26.68 12.56 -14.49
N ARG A 554 -25.42 12.65 -14.07
CA ARG A 554 -24.71 13.86 -13.62
C ARG A 554 -23.26 13.79 -14.07
N ALA A 555 -22.63 14.94 -14.22
CA ALA A 555 -21.19 15.04 -14.42
C ALA A 555 -20.46 14.59 -13.15
N ASN A 556 -19.16 14.29 -13.22
CA ASN A 556 -18.37 14.03 -12.02
C ASN A 556 -18.27 15.30 -11.15
N GLY A 557 -18.59 15.22 -9.85
CA GLY A 557 -18.49 16.33 -8.90
C GLY A 557 -17.35 16.19 -7.88
N GLU A 558 -16.36 15.35 -8.18
CA GLU A 558 -15.09 15.20 -7.46
C GLU A 558 -15.14 14.46 -6.10
N GLN A 559 -16.11 14.71 -5.22
CA GLN A 559 -16.02 14.25 -3.82
C GLN A 559 -16.98 13.11 -3.45
N PHE A 560 -18.27 13.27 -3.70
CA PHE A 560 -19.33 12.42 -3.17
C PHE A 560 -20.30 11.99 -4.26
N ALA A 561 -20.87 10.79 -4.14
CA ALA A 561 -21.88 10.35 -5.08
C ALA A 561 -23.07 11.34 -5.12
N GLY A 562 -23.42 11.81 -6.31
CA GLY A 562 -24.53 12.73 -6.58
C GLY A 562 -24.23 14.21 -6.34
N ASP A 563 -22.98 14.60 -6.09
CA ASP A 563 -22.59 16.01 -5.97
C ASP A 563 -22.37 16.71 -7.32
N GLY A 564 -22.32 15.93 -8.39
CA GLY A 564 -22.19 16.39 -9.76
C GLY A 564 -23.31 17.30 -10.26
N GLU A 565 -22.94 18.25 -11.11
CA GLU A 565 -23.88 19.08 -11.85
C GLU A 565 -24.50 18.34 -13.05
N PRO A 566 -25.54 18.89 -13.72
CA PRO A 566 -26.11 18.25 -14.90
C PRO A 566 -25.07 18.10 -16.02
N ILE A 567 -25.05 16.95 -16.71
CA ILE A 567 -24.14 16.72 -17.85
C ILE A 567 -24.41 17.74 -18.95
N THR A 568 -23.37 18.46 -19.38
CA THR A 568 -23.45 19.45 -20.46
C THR A 568 -22.31 19.26 -21.44
N LEU A 569 -22.65 19.05 -22.72
CA LEU A 569 -21.70 18.88 -23.82
C LEU A 569 -22.05 19.85 -24.95
N GLY A 570 -21.13 20.75 -25.32
CA GLY A 570 -21.33 21.70 -26.41
C GLY A 570 -22.48 22.67 -26.16
N GLY A 571 -22.73 23.03 -24.90
CA GLY A 571 -23.81 23.91 -24.45
C GLY A 571 -25.18 23.24 -24.34
N ILE A 572 -25.28 21.92 -24.54
CA ILE A 572 -26.53 21.15 -24.44
C ILE A 572 -26.52 20.34 -23.15
N ALA A 573 -27.57 20.47 -22.35
CA ALA A 573 -27.77 19.65 -21.15
C ALA A 573 -28.42 18.30 -21.48
N TYR A 574 -27.91 17.25 -20.86
CA TYR A 574 -28.39 15.87 -21.04
C TYR A 574 -28.96 15.33 -19.73
N ALA A 575 -30.17 14.81 -19.78
CA ALA A 575 -30.85 14.23 -18.61
C ALA A 575 -30.34 12.83 -18.27
N LYS A 576 -29.70 12.13 -19.22
CA LYS A 576 -29.19 10.78 -19.07
C LYS A 576 -27.72 10.73 -19.45
N GLY A 577 -26.91 10.06 -18.64
CA GLY A 577 -25.49 9.90 -18.94
C GLY A 577 -24.65 9.30 -17.82
N LEU A 578 -23.36 9.18 -18.08
CA LEU A 578 -22.35 8.72 -17.13
C LEU A 578 -21.25 9.78 -17.05
N GLY A 579 -21.15 10.47 -15.92
CA GLY A 579 -20.10 11.45 -15.65
C GLY A 579 -18.87 10.80 -15.04
N THR A 580 -17.71 11.11 -15.59
CA THR A 580 -16.43 10.49 -15.21
C THR A 580 -15.31 11.52 -15.07
N HIS A 581 -14.22 11.09 -14.47
CA HIS A 581 -12.95 11.82 -14.41
C HIS A 581 -11.81 10.87 -14.79
N ALA A 582 -10.99 11.23 -15.78
CA ALA A 582 -9.96 10.33 -16.27
C ALA A 582 -8.87 10.05 -15.20
N PRO A 583 -8.24 8.85 -15.22
CA PRO A 583 -8.67 7.68 -15.97
C PRO A 583 -9.94 7.04 -15.37
N ALA A 584 -10.89 6.68 -16.21
CA ALA A 584 -12.14 6.05 -15.82
C ALA A 584 -12.44 4.79 -16.63
N SER A 585 -13.14 3.83 -16.02
CA SER A 585 -13.58 2.61 -16.68
C SER A 585 -14.89 2.14 -16.07
N ILE A 586 -15.88 1.81 -16.90
CA ILE A 586 -17.20 1.31 -16.50
C ILE A 586 -17.49 0.06 -17.33
N GLU A 587 -17.67 -1.09 -16.68
CA GLU A 587 -17.87 -2.36 -17.34
C GLU A 587 -19.25 -2.94 -17.04
N TYR A 588 -19.96 -3.35 -18.08
CA TYR A 588 -21.27 -3.99 -18.02
C TYR A 588 -21.17 -5.44 -18.46
N PHE A 589 -21.93 -6.31 -17.80
CA PHE A 589 -22.09 -7.70 -18.22
C PHE A 589 -23.32 -7.82 -19.14
N THR A 590 -23.08 -8.17 -20.41
CA THR A 590 -24.10 -8.33 -21.45
C THR A 590 -24.48 -9.78 -21.67
N GLY A 591 -23.68 -10.73 -21.19
CA GLY A 591 -23.97 -12.16 -21.27
C GLY A 591 -24.08 -12.72 -22.70
N GLY A 592 -23.62 -11.97 -23.70
CA GLY A 592 -23.75 -12.32 -25.12
C GLY A 592 -25.08 -11.89 -25.77
N ASN A 593 -25.98 -11.24 -25.02
CA ASN A 593 -27.36 -10.96 -25.46
C ASN A 593 -27.54 -9.57 -26.09
N CYS A 594 -26.48 -8.77 -26.24
CA CYS A 594 -26.58 -7.40 -26.74
C CYS A 594 -25.93 -7.25 -28.12
N THR A 595 -26.46 -6.34 -28.93
CA THR A 595 -26.06 -6.17 -30.34
C THR A 595 -25.40 -4.84 -30.65
N SER A 596 -25.78 -3.76 -29.95
CA SER A 596 -25.20 -2.44 -30.21
C SER A 596 -25.14 -1.55 -28.97
N ILE A 597 -24.13 -0.68 -28.94
CA ILE A 597 -23.98 0.43 -28.00
C ILE A 597 -23.86 1.74 -28.77
N SER A 598 -24.44 2.82 -28.24
CA SER A 598 -24.33 4.18 -28.77
C SER A 598 -24.18 5.20 -27.64
N ALA A 599 -23.44 6.27 -27.86
CA ALA A 599 -23.33 7.39 -26.91
C ALA A 599 -22.91 8.68 -27.65
N LEU A 600 -23.07 9.83 -26.99
CA LEU A 600 -22.37 11.06 -27.35
C LEU A 600 -21.32 11.35 -26.29
N ALA A 601 -20.05 11.42 -26.67
CA ALA A 601 -18.95 11.60 -25.72
C ALA A 601 -18.28 12.96 -25.87
N GLY A 602 -17.83 13.55 -24.77
CA GLY A 602 -17.08 14.81 -24.77
C GLY A 602 -16.61 15.21 -23.38
N LEU A 603 -15.76 16.23 -23.30
CA LEU A 603 -15.44 16.85 -22.01
C LEU A 603 -16.64 17.65 -21.52
N HIS A 604 -16.83 17.65 -20.21
CA HIS A 604 -17.85 18.47 -19.57
C HIS A 604 -17.61 19.95 -19.87
N ASP A 605 -18.67 20.69 -20.24
CA ASP A 605 -18.54 22.11 -20.56
C ASP A 605 -17.88 22.90 -19.42
N GLY A 606 -16.88 23.71 -19.75
CA GLY A 606 -16.14 24.52 -18.77
C GLY A 606 -14.91 23.82 -18.16
N LYS A 607 -14.65 22.55 -18.49
CA LYS A 607 -13.48 21.80 -18.01
C LYS A 607 -12.42 21.68 -19.11
N PRO A 608 -11.22 22.26 -18.95
CA PRO A 608 -10.21 22.36 -20.02
C PRO A 608 -9.27 21.15 -20.16
N GLY A 609 -9.69 19.95 -19.73
CA GLY A 609 -8.85 18.74 -19.75
C GLY A 609 -8.55 18.17 -21.14
N THR A 610 -7.84 17.03 -21.16
CA THR A 610 -7.58 16.25 -22.37
C THR A 610 -7.79 14.76 -22.12
N VAL A 611 -8.64 14.12 -22.93
CA VAL A 611 -9.04 12.72 -22.69
C VAL A 611 -9.18 11.93 -23.98
N ALA A 612 -9.16 10.60 -23.92
CA ALA A 612 -9.62 9.74 -25.01
C ALA A 612 -10.71 8.78 -24.53
N PHE A 613 -11.73 8.56 -25.37
CA PHE A 613 -12.83 7.65 -25.12
C PHE A 613 -12.61 6.34 -25.87
N ARG A 614 -12.74 5.23 -25.17
CA ARG A 614 -12.55 3.88 -25.70
C ARG A 614 -13.72 2.99 -25.34
N LEU A 615 -14.09 2.11 -26.26
CA LEU A 615 -15.00 1.00 -26.01
C LEU A 615 -14.26 -0.32 -26.20
N TRP A 616 -14.44 -1.22 -25.24
CA TRP A 616 -13.87 -2.55 -25.29
C TRP A 616 -14.97 -3.62 -25.23
N THR A 617 -14.79 -4.70 -25.97
CA THR A 617 -15.62 -5.91 -25.94
C THR A 617 -14.73 -7.10 -25.59
N ASP A 618 -15.04 -7.79 -24.49
CA ASP A 618 -14.27 -8.95 -24.00
C ASP A 618 -12.73 -8.75 -24.03
N GLY A 619 -12.28 -7.59 -23.56
CA GLY A 619 -10.86 -7.22 -23.52
C GLY A 619 -10.24 -6.78 -24.86
N THR A 620 -11.02 -6.75 -25.94
CA THR A 620 -10.60 -6.26 -27.26
C THR A 620 -11.09 -4.83 -27.49
N LEU A 621 -10.23 -3.95 -28.01
CA LEU A 621 -10.60 -2.57 -28.30
C LEU A 621 -11.52 -2.55 -29.53
N ALA A 622 -12.77 -2.13 -29.32
CA ALA A 622 -13.80 -2.01 -30.35
C ALA A 622 -13.85 -0.60 -30.96
N TYR A 623 -13.53 0.42 -30.18
CA TYR A 623 -13.52 1.82 -30.61
C TYR A 623 -12.51 2.65 -29.83
N ASP A 624 -11.86 3.61 -30.49
CA ASP A 624 -10.99 4.63 -29.89
C ASP A 624 -11.26 5.98 -30.57
N SER A 625 -11.59 7.01 -29.80
CA SER A 625 -11.82 8.35 -30.32
C SER A 625 -10.53 9.08 -30.72
N GLY A 626 -9.37 8.60 -30.27
CA GLY A 626 -8.17 9.41 -30.12
C GLY A 626 -8.33 10.48 -29.03
N VAL A 627 -7.28 11.27 -28.81
CA VAL A 627 -7.30 12.37 -27.84
C VAL A 627 -8.29 13.45 -28.28
N ARG A 628 -9.08 13.94 -27.32
CA ARG A 628 -10.11 14.97 -27.41
C ARG A 628 -9.79 16.08 -26.40
N THR A 629 -10.11 17.30 -26.77
CA THR A 629 -9.90 18.51 -25.95
C THR A 629 -11.21 19.26 -25.78
N ALA A 630 -11.27 20.23 -24.87
CA ALA A 630 -12.44 21.11 -24.72
C ALA A 630 -12.79 21.93 -25.99
N ALA A 631 -11.89 22.01 -26.98
CA ALA A 631 -12.15 22.68 -28.26
C ALA A 631 -12.85 21.76 -29.28
N ASP A 632 -12.83 20.45 -29.05
CA ASP A 632 -13.44 19.47 -29.93
C ASP A 632 -14.96 19.42 -29.72
N PRO A 633 -15.76 19.29 -30.79
CA PRO A 633 -17.20 19.08 -30.63
C PRO A 633 -17.48 17.68 -30.02
N PRO A 634 -18.63 17.52 -29.33
CA PRO A 634 -19.09 16.22 -28.85
C PRO A 634 -19.14 15.20 -29.98
N LEU A 635 -18.67 13.98 -29.70
CA LEU A 635 -18.43 12.92 -30.67
C LEU A 635 -19.46 11.80 -30.53
N PRO A 636 -20.26 11.51 -31.58
CA PRO A 636 -21.10 10.32 -31.60
C PRO A 636 -20.23 9.06 -31.65
N ILE A 637 -20.47 8.14 -30.74
CA ILE A 637 -19.81 6.85 -30.66
C ILE A 637 -20.86 5.76 -30.84
N ALA A 638 -20.56 4.78 -31.69
CA ALA A 638 -21.36 3.58 -31.83
C ALA A 638 -20.45 2.37 -32.07
N ALA A 639 -20.78 1.23 -31.48
CA ALA A 639 -20.05 -0.02 -31.67
C ALA A 639 -21.00 -1.23 -31.72
N ASP A 640 -20.62 -2.22 -32.53
CA ASP A 640 -21.22 -3.56 -32.52
C ASP A 640 -20.68 -4.32 -31.31
N VAL A 641 -21.59 -4.85 -30.49
CA VAL A 641 -21.27 -5.64 -29.29
C VAL A 641 -21.88 -7.04 -29.35
N THR A 642 -22.31 -7.47 -30.54
CA THR A 642 -22.87 -8.81 -30.78
C THR A 642 -21.95 -9.88 -30.22
N SER A 643 -22.52 -10.83 -29.48
CA SER A 643 -21.83 -11.94 -28.78
C SER A 643 -20.87 -11.53 -27.65
N ALA A 644 -20.66 -10.24 -27.40
CA ALA A 644 -19.79 -9.81 -26.32
C ALA A 644 -20.43 -10.19 -24.97
N HIS A 645 -19.65 -10.76 -24.06
CA HIS A 645 -20.08 -11.02 -22.69
C HIS A 645 -19.90 -9.81 -21.78
N PHE A 646 -18.93 -8.97 -22.09
CA PHE A 646 -18.64 -7.71 -21.42
C PHE A 646 -18.47 -6.55 -22.39
N VAL A 647 -18.98 -5.40 -22.00
CA VAL A 647 -18.76 -4.12 -22.68
C VAL A 647 -18.20 -3.14 -21.67
N ARG A 648 -17.06 -2.52 -21.99
CA ARG A 648 -16.39 -1.56 -21.12
C ARG A 648 -16.20 -0.21 -21.81
N LEU A 649 -16.71 0.83 -21.15
CA LEU A 649 -16.53 2.24 -21.49
C LEU A 649 -15.32 2.75 -20.72
N GLU A 650 -14.31 3.28 -21.41
CA GLU A 650 -13.07 3.76 -20.81
C GLU A 650 -12.80 5.20 -21.22
N VAL A 651 -12.35 6.01 -20.26
CA VAL A 651 -11.82 7.36 -20.49
C VAL A 651 -10.37 7.35 -20.02
N THR A 652 -9.43 7.70 -20.89
CA THR A 652 -8.01 7.80 -20.54
C THR A 652 -7.56 9.25 -20.48
N ASP A 653 -6.51 9.51 -19.69
CA ASP A 653 -5.71 10.75 -19.78
C ASP A 653 -5.20 10.93 -21.22
N GLY A 654 -5.26 12.17 -21.73
CA GLY A 654 -4.73 12.56 -23.04
C GLY A 654 -3.20 12.62 -23.10
N GLY A 655 -2.52 12.46 -21.97
CA GLY A 655 -1.06 12.34 -21.85
C GLY A 655 -0.39 13.58 -21.26
N ASP A 656 -1.16 14.53 -20.74
CA ASP A 656 -0.69 15.74 -20.05
C ASP A 656 -1.02 15.76 -18.55
N GLY A 657 -1.57 14.66 -18.03
CA GLY A 657 -1.93 14.49 -16.63
C GLY A 657 -3.40 14.82 -16.41
N THR A 658 -3.94 14.37 -15.28
CA THR A 658 -5.39 14.29 -15.09
C THR A 658 -6.06 15.59 -14.63
N SER A 659 -5.52 16.77 -14.96
CA SER A 659 -6.12 18.02 -14.48
C SER A 659 -7.37 18.36 -15.28
N ASP A 660 -8.50 18.56 -14.60
CA ASP A 660 -9.78 18.92 -15.22
C ASP A 660 -10.30 17.93 -16.28
N ASP A 661 -9.87 16.66 -16.22
CA ASP A 661 -10.27 15.58 -17.13
C ASP A 661 -11.68 15.05 -16.84
N HIS A 662 -12.64 15.95 -16.65
CA HIS A 662 -14.04 15.63 -16.46
C HIS A 662 -14.66 15.33 -17.83
N ALA A 663 -15.09 14.09 -18.00
CA ALA A 663 -15.54 13.56 -19.27
C ALA A 663 -16.88 12.86 -19.12
N ASP A 664 -17.80 13.11 -20.05
CA ASP A 664 -19.17 12.58 -19.96
C ASP A 664 -19.49 11.68 -21.16
N TRP A 665 -20.17 10.58 -20.87
CA TRP A 665 -20.91 9.80 -21.84
C TRP A 665 -22.38 10.23 -21.77
N ALA A 666 -22.84 11.09 -22.67
CA ALA A 666 -24.21 11.57 -22.75
C ALA A 666 -25.11 10.62 -23.55
N ASN A 667 -26.32 10.39 -23.06
CA ASN A 667 -27.31 9.44 -23.61
C ASN A 667 -26.71 8.08 -24.03
N PRO A 668 -25.87 7.41 -23.21
CA PRO A 668 -25.31 6.14 -23.57
C PRO A 668 -26.41 5.08 -23.55
N THR A 669 -26.65 4.40 -24.66
CA THR A 669 -27.67 3.35 -24.80
C THR A 669 -27.06 2.03 -25.24
N ILE A 670 -27.68 0.93 -24.82
CA ILE A 670 -27.37 -0.43 -25.25
C ILE A 670 -28.64 -1.12 -25.74
N THR A 671 -28.54 -1.92 -26.79
CA THR A 671 -29.65 -2.70 -27.36
C THR A 671 -29.40 -4.19 -27.19
N CYS A 672 -30.36 -4.91 -26.59
CA CYS A 672 -30.27 -6.35 -26.32
C CYS A 672 -31.50 -7.13 -26.83
N GLU A 673 -31.31 -8.43 -27.08
CA GLU A 673 -32.28 -9.39 -27.62
C GLU A 673 -32.77 -10.41 -26.58
#